data_AF-A0A132NZF1-F1
#
_entry.id   AF-A0A132NZF1-F1
#
_cell.length_a   1.000
_cell.length_b   1.000
_cell.length_c   1.000
_cell.angle_alpha   90.00
_cell.angle_beta   90.00
_cell.angle_gamma   90.00
#
_symmetry.space_group_name_H-M   'P 1'
#
loop_
_entity.id
_entity.type
_entity.pdbx_description
1 polymer ?
#
loop_
_entity_poly.entity_id
_entity_poly.type
_entity_poly.pdbx_seq_one_letter_code
_entity_poly.pdbx_strand_id
1 'polypeptide(L)'
;MSFTEEFRSKKIEFTLLMANTLPRTPDLTYLSADAPRSVERFPAAQGHPENQAAGQSSSTLTNGLNVNNSMGYSSSNYVEESHLNTIESLQMEAERKDKLLEKLNIQLREREEQHDRDMEALSEMQDLLDKKEEQISELALAVSQRMETQADNALAESLTLNGWDMLDANDEKHVPVIKPDAQNLADSLDLTVSTPHSACSTTSLETDALKHSIRKLQFQLTQRDRLHRDAELSNQTYRDEIQHLKDENAQYQTLITSQADEIQTLREQQLGETEELAAMEEEISVLRTTLAEKLRLIETLTAEAQLSKTQLLEMKDAKLLVQHSADIATAEIETATEEITTLRMELEAERQKVIDLQAALDHEKFASKQKTHEYTEVLTNLSHSHGVVNSLETQIQDMETHAKIKDEEIEALQLKCRSLQLELDDTRAQLEKAMNNAITLVPSLSPDELATILSDNNRMLNMLTDSASETEALLAANEQLQTSNGELKKMNAELIAKMEHLSTVDPMDIPDTTSNQHTVLDMKNKLISKLELDLDSLRQKYFMMEKSLNEQLEAVTVAKVSLDAENARLRTELQSIEPQTMSSMNSATSISIAGGHSPGRAGSISSQVMGLNSDVTRLQNELRRKDAEIDNMSTQIATIMEEILSVRQANMSLEQGMQSLSQEAEYHKNQASVLEKTLAQTREELRITLDKTRVGELIEALNGKTAEVTKLIRVIEDKNAQIKDMQIELDGRALSGTTGKVMQATIKNLEEEILRLNQELELVVISNESLESRLHSMGGSIGQPQSQGQAQTTSLPVNLTANFHGREDHLSSDASSVSAAIKMRQLSEEVLSLKDTITNLTTTLKQKDARLEEVSSELSVKYVELDNMRGLVKKKNEQLMQLMK
;
A
#
# COMPACT_ATOMS: atom_id res chain seq x y z
N MET A 1 -20.73 4.25 -56.40
CA MET A 1 -21.91 5.06 -56.05
C MET A 1 -21.50 6.06 -54.99
N SER A 2 -21.99 7.28 -55.13
CA SER A 2 -21.53 8.54 -54.52
C SER A 2 -22.50 9.02 -53.43
N PHE A 3 -22.05 10.04 -52.67
CA PHE A 3 -22.70 10.88 -51.63
C PHE A 3 -22.55 10.38 -50.18
N THR A 4 -21.62 10.91 -49.35
CA THR A 4 -21.51 12.24 -48.64
C THR A 4 -22.56 12.38 -47.52
N GLU A 5 -22.36 13.01 -46.35
CA GLU A 5 -21.43 14.04 -45.86
C GLU A 5 -21.57 14.17 -44.32
N GLU A 6 -20.78 15.07 -43.72
CA GLU A 6 -20.89 15.70 -42.39
C GLU A 6 -20.23 15.08 -41.15
N PHE A 7 -18.98 15.50 -40.88
CA PHE A 7 -18.58 15.95 -39.54
C PHE A 7 -17.72 17.23 -39.66
N ARG A 8 -18.26 18.36 -39.18
CA ARG A 8 -17.55 19.64 -39.08
C ARG A 8 -16.98 19.86 -37.68
N SER A 9 -15.79 20.43 -37.68
CA SER A 9 -14.97 20.91 -36.56
C SER A 9 -15.70 21.72 -35.50
N LYS A 10 -15.36 21.48 -34.23
CA LYS A 10 -15.39 22.50 -33.17
C LYS A 10 -13.98 22.77 -32.67
N LYS A 11 -13.52 23.98 -32.97
CA LYS A 11 -12.32 24.65 -32.49
C LYS A 11 -12.67 25.23 -31.11
N ILE A 12 -11.93 24.88 -30.06
CA ILE A 12 -12.04 25.49 -28.73
C ILE A 12 -10.78 26.33 -28.51
N GLU A 13 -10.95 27.65 -28.50
CA GLU A 13 -9.93 28.64 -28.14
C GLU A 13 -9.91 28.82 -26.61
N PHE A 14 -8.73 28.69 -26.02
CA PHE A 14 -8.44 28.94 -24.62
C PHE A 14 -8.17 30.44 -24.43
N THR A 15 -8.98 31.14 -23.62
CA THR A 15 -8.69 32.51 -23.19
C THR A 15 -8.44 32.52 -21.69
N LEU A 16 -7.21 32.91 -21.32
CA LEU A 16 -6.73 33.10 -19.96
C LEU A 16 -7.21 34.48 -19.47
N LEU A 17 -7.94 34.54 -18.36
CA LEU A 17 -8.22 35.80 -17.66
C LEU A 17 -7.85 35.66 -16.17
N MET A 18 -6.76 36.33 -15.82
CA MET A 18 -6.32 36.59 -14.44
C MET A 18 -7.13 37.77 -13.88
N ALA A 19 -7.82 37.58 -12.75
CA ALA A 19 -8.09 38.61 -11.73
C ALA A 19 -8.91 38.02 -10.57
N ASN A 20 -8.42 38.19 -9.32
CA ASN A 20 -9.15 38.54 -8.09
C ASN A 20 -8.23 38.20 -6.90
N THR A 21 -7.51 39.14 -6.26
CA THR A 21 -7.96 40.12 -5.26
C THR A 21 -8.90 39.56 -4.18
N LEU A 22 -8.32 39.33 -2.99
CA LEU A 22 -8.99 39.44 -1.67
C LEU A 22 -9.79 40.75 -1.58
N PRO A 23 -10.94 40.81 -0.87
CA PRO A 23 -10.88 41.04 0.58
C PRO A 23 -12.06 40.55 1.46
N ARG A 24 -11.72 40.45 2.75
CA ARG A 24 -12.48 40.82 3.97
C ARG A 24 -13.65 39.97 4.49
N THR A 25 -13.48 39.69 5.79
CA THR A 25 -14.42 39.35 6.87
C THR A 25 -15.69 40.19 6.92
N PRO A 26 -16.70 39.72 7.69
CA PRO A 26 -17.01 40.46 8.91
C PRO A 26 -17.21 39.59 10.15
N ASP A 27 -16.75 40.13 11.28
CA ASP A 27 -17.25 39.85 12.64
C ASP A 27 -18.71 40.31 12.79
N LEU A 28 -19.48 39.63 13.66
CA LEU A 28 -20.38 40.23 14.66
C LEU A 28 -21.11 39.15 15.49
N THR A 29 -20.52 38.86 16.65
CA THR A 29 -21.11 38.80 18.00
C THR A 29 -22.65 38.78 18.26
N TYR A 30 -23.03 37.89 19.21
CA TYR A 30 -24.08 37.99 20.27
C TYR A 30 -25.57 37.81 19.89
N LEU A 31 -26.21 36.72 20.37
CA LEU A 31 -27.06 36.68 21.59
C LEU A 31 -27.86 35.36 21.72
N SER A 32 -27.91 34.91 22.97
CA SER A 32 -28.83 33.93 23.56
C SER A 32 -30.28 34.41 23.54
N ALA A 33 -31.25 33.51 23.31
CA ALA A 33 -32.45 33.30 24.16
C ALA A 33 -33.57 32.52 23.43
N ASP A 34 -34.11 31.57 24.18
CA ASP A 34 -35.50 31.10 24.25
C ASP A 34 -36.22 30.40 23.08
N ALA A 35 -36.75 29.23 23.47
CA ALA A 35 -37.76 28.43 22.81
C ALA A 35 -39.12 29.15 22.68
N PRO A 36 -40.05 28.57 21.91
CA PRO A 36 -41.30 28.19 22.57
C PRO A 36 -41.88 26.82 22.16
N ARG A 37 -42.74 26.34 23.08
CA ARG A 37 -43.51 25.08 23.13
C ARG A 37 -44.49 24.84 21.97
N SER A 38 -44.76 23.56 21.72
CA SER A 38 -46.06 22.95 21.31
C SER A 38 -45.87 21.42 21.39
N VAL A 39 -46.36 20.65 22.37
CA VAL A 39 -47.74 20.19 22.68
C VAL A 39 -48.52 19.66 21.48
N GLU A 40 -48.72 18.32 21.51
CA GLU A 40 -49.74 17.44 20.87
C GLU A 40 -49.05 16.23 20.23
N ARG A 41 -49.45 14.96 20.39
CA ARG A 41 -50.53 14.28 21.12
C ARG A 41 -50.23 12.77 20.97
N PHE A 42 -50.28 11.99 22.04
CA PHE A 42 -50.27 10.52 21.97
C PHE A 42 -51.55 9.97 21.32
N PRO A 43 -51.52 8.75 20.77
CA PRO A 43 -52.62 7.83 20.99
C PRO A 43 -52.17 6.54 21.68
N ALA A 44 -53.03 6.13 22.60
CA ALA A 44 -52.93 4.98 23.48
C ALA A 44 -53.21 3.66 22.77
N ALA A 45 -52.73 2.60 23.43
CA ALA A 45 -53.02 1.20 23.16
C ALA A 45 -54.51 0.84 23.27
N GLN A 46 -54.93 -0.18 22.52
CA GLN A 46 -55.97 -1.12 22.93
C GLN A 46 -55.54 -2.54 22.51
N GLY A 47 -55.62 -3.46 23.46
CA GLY A 47 -54.96 -4.77 23.42
C GLY A 47 -55.79 -5.95 22.88
N HIS A 48 -55.01 -7.01 22.63
CA HIS A 48 -55.22 -8.46 22.86
C HIS A 48 -56.53 -9.18 22.49
N PRO A 49 -56.54 -10.53 22.40
CA PRO A 49 -55.43 -11.50 22.18
C PRO A 49 -55.81 -12.59 21.14
N GLU A 50 -54.86 -13.43 20.72
CA GLU A 50 -55.12 -14.88 20.64
C GLU A 50 -53.84 -15.71 20.52
N ASN A 51 -53.82 -16.77 21.34
CA ASN A 51 -52.82 -17.81 21.47
C ASN A 51 -52.59 -18.59 20.17
N GLN A 52 -51.36 -19.04 19.92
CA GLN A 52 -51.05 -20.48 19.95
C GLN A 52 -49.55 -20.76 19.75
N ALA A 53 -49.03 -21.57 20.65
CA ALA A 53 -47.70 -22.16 20.66
C ALA A 53 -47.60 -23.34 19.69
N ALA A 54 -46.42 -23.49 19.06
CA ALA A 54 -45.74 -24.74 18.67
C ALA A 54 -44.54 -24.31 17.79
N GLY A 55 -43.27 -24.56 18.09
CA GLY A 55 -42.70 -25.74 18.72
C GLY A 55 -42.63 -26.88 17.71
N GLN A 56 -41.60 -26.91 16.85
CA GLN A 56 -40.99 -28.15 16.34
C GLN A 56 -39.72 -27.88 15.51
N SER A 57 -38.59 -28.29 16.08
CA SER A 57 -37.38 -28.67 15.36
C SER A 57 -37.62 -29.99 14.61
N SER A 58 -37.13 -30.14 13.37
CA SER A 58 -36.45 -31.39 12.99
C SER A 58 -35.73 -31.30 11.64
N SER A 59 -34.52 -31.86 11.67
CA SER A 59 -33.61 -32.26 10.61
C SER A 59 -34.20 -33.20 9.56
N THR A 60 -33.74 -33.12 8.30
CA THR A 60 -33.33 -34.33 7.53
C THR A 60 -32.35 -33.98 6.40
N LEU A 61 -31.17 -34.60 6.46
CA LEU A 61 -30.21 -34.76 5.36
C LEU A 61 -30.78 -35.66 4.26
N THR A 62 -30.42 -35.45 2.99
CA THR A 62 -29.72 -36.45 2.14
C THR A 62 -29.53 -36.01 0.69
N ASN A 63 -28.25 -35.99 0.30
CA ASN A 63 -27.63 -36.41 -0.97
C ASN A 63 -28.19 -35.99 -2.35
N GLY A 64 -27.29 -35.36 -3.11
CA GLY A 64 -27.32 -35.29 -4.58
C GLY A 64 -25.97 -34.84 -5.13
N LEU A 65 -24.97 -35.72 -5.06
CA LEU A 65 -23.67 -35.58 -5.72
C LEU A 65 -23.83 -35.34 -7.24
N ASN A 66 -23.11 -34.37 -7.79
CA ASN A 66 -22.37 -34.64 -9.03
C ASN A 66 -21.04 -33.87 -9.04
N VAL A 67 -19.98 -34.66 -9.23
CA VAL A 67 -18.57 -34.30 -9.24
C VAL A 67 -18.17 -34.00 -10.68
N ASN A 68 -17.41 -32.93 -10.89
CA ASN A 68 -16.34 -32.97 -11.90
C ASN A 68 -15.12 -32.22 -11.36
N ASN A 69 -14.13 -33.02 -10.99
CA ASN A 69 -12.79 -32.64 -10.58
C ASN A 69 -11.98 -32.08 -11.76
N SER A 70 -11.12 -31.09 -11.48
CA SER A 70 -9.74 -31.12 -12.00
C SER A 70 -8.80 -30.26 -11.16
N MET A 71 -7.99 -30.97 -10.35
CA MET A 71 -6.61 -30.71 -9.93
C MET A 71 -6.27 -29.42 -9.16
N GLY A 72 -6.02 -29.59 -7.86
CA GLY A 72 -5.32 -28.62 -7.02
C GLY A 72 -5.22 -29.00 -5.53
N TYR A 73 -4.86 -30.24 -5.16
CA TYR A 73 -4.43 -30.56 -3.80
C TYR A 73 -2.91 -30.36 -3.73
N SER A 74 -2.35 -29.50 -2.89
CA SER A 74 -2.34 -29.66 -1.43
C SER A 74 -2.00 -28.33 -0.75
N SER A 75 -2.97 -27.72 -0.04
CA SER A 75 -2.74 -26.81 1.12
C SER A 75 -4.02 -26.20 1.72
N SER A 76 -5.22 -26.73 1.45
CA SER A 76 -6.49 -26.06 1.83
C SER A 76 -7.22 -26.65 3.05
N ASN A 77 -6.81 -27.80 3.57
CA ASN A 77 -7.60 -28.48 4.63
C ASN A 77 -7.40 -27.91 6.05
N TYR A 78 -6.29 -27.21 6.32
CA TYR A 78 -6.06 -26.61 7.65
C TYR A 78 -6.82 -25.30 7.86
N VAL A 79 -7.22 -24.62 6.76
CA VAL A 79 -7.88 -23.33 6.82
C VAL A 79 -9.40 -23.53 6.97
N GLU A 80 -9.99 -24.49 6.26
CA GLU A 80 -11.43 -24.80 6.40
C GLU A 80 -11.79 -25.37 7.79
N GLU A 81 -10.96 -26.22 8.39
CA GLU A 81 -11.21 -26.80 9.72
C GLU A 81 -11.04 -25.75 10.83
N SER A 82 -10.12 -24.80 10.66
CA SER A 82 -9.98 -23.63 11.54
C SER A 82 -11.19 -22.70 11.46
N HIS A 83 -11.70 -22.44 10.24
CA HIS A 83 -12.88 -21.58 10.07
C HIS A 83 -14.15 -22.23 10.59
N LEU A 84 -14.32 -23.55 10.43
CA LEU A 84 -15.46 -24.28 10.96
C LEU A 84 -15.49 -24.27 12.49
N ASN A 85 -14.35 -24.54 13.15
CA ASN A 85 -14.24 -24.47 14.61
C ASN A 85 -14.47 -23.04 15.15
N THR A 86 -14.06 -22.01 14.40
CA THR A 86 -14.30 -20.61 14.77
C THR A 86 -15.78 -20.26 14.67
N ILE A 87 -16.46 -20.70 13.61
CA ILE A 87 -17.90 -20.50 13.42
C ILE A 87 -18.69 -21.21 14.51
N GLU A 88 -18.34 -22.47 14.82
CA GLU A 88 -19.02 -23.27 15.86
C GLU A 88 -18.82 -22.66 17.26
N SER A 89 -17.62 -22.13 17.55
CA SER A 89 -17.34 -21.42 18.80
C SER A 89 -18.10 -20.10 18.89
N LEU A 90 -18.21 -19.33 17.80
CA LEU A 90 -19.00 -18.09 17.76
C LEU A 90 -20.50 -18.37 17.94
N GLN A 91 -20.99 -19.48 17.38
CA GLN A 91 -22.39 -19.90 17.49
C GLN A 91 -22.73 -20.36 18.92
N MET A 92 -21.84 -21.13 19.56
CA MET A 92 -21.96 -21.50 20.97
C MET A 92 -21.88 -20.28 21.91
N GLU A 93 -21.11 -19.26 21.53
CA GLU A 93 -21.04 -18.01 22.29
C GLU A 93 -22.29 -17.15 22.13
N ALA A 94 -22.88 -17.10 20.93
CA ALA A 94 -24.17 -16.45 20.69
C ALA A 94 -25.28 -17.10 21.52
N GLU A 95 -25.38 -18.43 21.53
CA GLU A 95 -26.36 -19.14 22.36
C GLU A 95 -26.17 -18.92 23.86
N ARG A 96 -24.92 -18.77 24.33
CA ARG A 96 -24.63 -18.39 25.72
C ARG A 96 -25.09 -16.98 26.04
N LYS A 97 -24.89 -16.03 25.11
CA LYS A 97 -25.35 -14.64 25.28
C LYS A 97 -26.88 -14.56 25.31
N ASP A 98 -27.57 -15.31 24.45
CA ASP A 98 -29.03 -15.36 24.43
C ASP A 98 -29.59 -15.96 25.74
N LYS A 99 -29.01 -17.05 26.25
CA LYS A 99 -29.40 -17.61 27.55
C LYS A 99 -29.14 -16.65 28.72
N LEU A 100 -28.07 -15.86 28.64
CA LEU A 100 -27.75 -14.86 29.67
C LEU A 100 -28.76 -13.71 29.63
N LEU A 101 -29.10 -13.23 28.44
CA LEU A 101 -30.11 -12.20 28.20
C LEU A 101 -31.50 -12.65 28.69
N GLU A 102 -31.87 -13.90 28.42
CA GLU A 102 -33.13 -14.47 28.91
C GLU A 102 -33.15 -14.54 30.44
N LYS A 103 -32.06 -14.97 31.06
CA LYS A 103 -31.92 -14.99 32.53
C LYS A 103 -31.98 -13.58 33.14
N LEU A 104 -31.35 -12.59 32.50
CA LEU A 104 -31.39 -11.19 32.93
C LEU A 104 -32.81 -10.61 32.80
N ASN A 105 -33.53 -10.93 31.72
CA ASN A 105 -34.92 -10.50 31.54
C ASN A 105 -35.86 -11.14 32.56
N ILE A 106 -35.66 -12.41 32.92
CA ILE A 106 -36.42 -13.06 33.99
C ILE A 106 -36.16 -12.36 35.33
N GLN A 107 -34.88 -12.10 35.66
CA GLN A 107 -34.53 -11.39 36.89
C GLN A 107 -35.06 -9.95 36.93
N LEU A 108 -35.10 -9.26 35.78
CA LEU A 108 -35.68 -7.93 35.68
C LEU A 108 -37.18 -7.98 35.98
N ARG A 109 -37.90 -8.92 35.37
CA ARG A 109 -39.34 -9.11 35.59
C ARG A 109 -39.66 -9.49 37.04
N GLU A 110 -38.90 -10.41 37.62
CA GLU A 110 -39.05 -10.78 39.04
C GLU A 110 -38.82 -9.59 39.98
N ARG A 111 -37.89 -8.69 39.63
CA ARG A 111 -37.63 -7.46 40.39
C ARG A 111 -38.76 -6.44 40.23
N GLU A 112 -39.31 -6.29 39.04
CA GLU A 112 -40.47 -5.44 38.77
C GLU A 112 -41.71 -5.95 39.54
N GLU A 113 -41.98 -7.25 39.50
CA GLU A 113 -43.06 -7.88 40.26
C GLU A 113 -42.85 -7.79 41.79
N GLN A 114 -41.60 -7.79 42.26
CA GLN A 114 -41.31 -7.52 43.67
C GLN A 114 -41.54 -6.05 44.03
N HIS A 115 -41.12 -5.13 43.16
CA HIS A 115 -41.34 -3.70 43.36
C HIS A 115 -42.84 -3.36 43.41
N ASP A 116 -43.65 -3.97 42.54
CA ASP A 116 -45.10 -3.76 42.55
C ASP A 116 -45.75 -4.29 43.84
N ARG A 117 -45.31 -5.46 44.33
CA ARG A 117 -45.74 -5.99 45.64
C ARG A 117 -45.33 -5.10 46.81
N ASP A 118 -44.13 -4.53 46.76
CA ASP A 118 -43.65 -3.60 47.78
C ASP A 118 -44.44 -2.29 47.75
N MET A 119 -44.81 -1.80 46.55
CA MET A 119 -45.67 -0.62 46.39
C MET A 119 -47.10 -0.86 46.91
N GLU A 120 -47.66 -2.05 46.68
CA GLU A 120 -48.97 -2.44 47.22
C GLU A 120 -48.93 -2.51 48.76
N ALA A 121 -47.89 -3.14 49.33
CA ALA A 121 -47.69 -3.19 50.78
C ALA A 121 -47.48 -1.80 51.41
N LEU A 122 -46.78 -0.89 50.72
CA LEU A 122 -46.66 0.51 51.14
C LEU A 122 -48.00 1.24 51.13
N SER A 123 -48.85 0.99 50.13
CA SER A 123 -50.21 1.55 50.08
C SER A 123 -51.08 1.02 51.22
N GLU A 124 -51.03 -0.27 51.52
CA GLU A 124 -51.75 -0.85 52.65
C GLU A 124 -51.27 -0.30 54.01
N MET A 125 -49.96 -0.08 54.16
CA MET A 125 -49.41 0.56 55.36
C MET A 125 -49.86 2.02 55.49
N GLN A 126 -49.97 2.75 54.38
CA GLN A 126 -50.49 4.12 54.38
C GLN A 126 -51.96 4.16 54.82
N ASP A 127 -52.80 3.27 54.29
CA ASP A 127 -54.21 3.17 54.71
C ASP A 127 -54.35 2.83 56.20
N LEU A 128 -53.48 1.97 56.73
CA LEU A 128 -53.42 1.66 58.15
C LEU A 128 -52.96 2.85 58.99
N LEU A 129 -52.01 3.64 58.50
CA LEU A 129 -51.53 4.85 59.14
C LEU A 129 -52.65 5.89 59.24
N ASP A 130 -53.35 6.15 58.12
CA ASP A 130 -54.46 7.09 58.04
C ASP A 130 -55.59 6.69 59.01
N LYS A 131 -55.90 5.38 59.08
CA LYS A 131 -56.88 4.84 60.04
C LYS A 131 -56.43 4.99 61.50
N LYS A 132 -55.13 4.87 61.77
CA LYS A 132 -54.58 5.10 63.11
C LYS A 132 -54.61 6.58 63.48
N GLU A 133 -54.37 7.47 62.53
CA GLU A 133 -54.45 8.91 62.73
C GLU A 133 -55.89 9.38 62.96
N GLU A 134 -56.87 8.75 62.31
CA GLU A 134 -58.29 8.93 62.60
C GLU A 134 -58.64 8.46 64.03
N GLN A 135 -58.17 7.27 64.44
CA GLN A 135 -58.36 6.77 65.82
C GLN A 135 -57.71 7.68 66.88
N ILE A 136 -56.53 8.22 66.60
CA ILE A 136 -55.85 9.18 67.47
C ILE A 136 -56.66 10.47 67.57
N SER A 137 -57.22 10.94 66.45
CA SER A 137 -58.06 12.14 66.41
C SER A 137 -59.36 11.94 67.21
N GLU A 138 -60.02 10.79 67.09
CA GLU A 138 -61.20 10.44 67.89
C GLU A 138 -60.88 10.34 69.39
N LEU A 139 -59.75 9.72 69.76
CA LEU A 139 -59.28 9.64 71.14
C LEU A 139 -58.95 11.03 71.71
N ALA A 140 -58.30 11.89 70.93
CA ALA A 140 -58.00 13.26 71.32
C ALA A 140 -59.30 14.05 71.58
N LEU A 141 -60.31 13.90 70.73
CA LEU A 141 -61.62 14.52 70.90
C LEU A 141 -62.33 14.01 72.17
N ALA A 142 -62.30 12.70 72.42
CA ALA A 142 -62.89 12.10 73.61
C ALA A 142 -62.17 12.53 74.90
N VAL A 143 -60.84 12.71 74.87
CA VAL A 143 -60.04 13.23 75.98
C VAL A 143 -60.38 14.70 76.25
N SER A 144 -60.51 15.53 75.21
CA SER A 144 -60.96 16.92 75.34
C SER A 144 -62.36 17.01 75.97
N GLN A 145 -63.31 16.19 75.51
CA GLN A 145 -64.66 16.15 76.09
C GLN A 145 -64.64 15.70 77.55
N ARG A 146 -63.80 14.70 77.92
CA ARG A 146 -63.65 14.30 79.33
C ARG A 146 -63.05 15.41 80.18
N MET A 147 -62.02 16.10 79.71
CA MET A 147 -61.43 17.22 80.45
C MET A 147 -62.43 18.36 80.64
N GLU A 148 -63.29 18.64 79.65
CA GLU A 148 -64.37 19.62 79.77
C GLU A 148 -65.39 19.19 80.83
N THR A 149 -65.86 17.94 80.80
CA THR A 149 -66.77 17.42 81.85
C THR A 149 -66.13 17.36 83.24
N GLN A 150 -64.82 17.13 83.33
CA GLN A 150 -64.09 17.12 84.59
C GLN A 150 -63.89 18.55 85.13
N ALA A 151 -63.68 19.53 84.25
CA ALA A 151 -63.66 20.94 84.61
C ALA A 151 -65.04 21.42 85.07
N ASP A 152 -66.11 21.02 84.40
CA ASP A 152 -67.50 21.32 84.80
C ASP A 152 -67.86 20.66 86.14
N ASN A 153 -67.44 19.41 86.36
CA ASN A 153 -67.63 18.72 87.64
C ASN A 153 -66.80 19.35 88.78
N ALA A 154 -65.56 19.77 88.50
CA ALA A 154 -64.73 20.49 89.47
C ALA A 154 -65.32 21.87 89.81
N LEU A 155 -65.95 22.55 88.84
CA LEU A 155 -66.68 23.80 89.06
C LEU A 155 -67.95 23.56 89.90
N ALA A 156 -68.66 22.45 89.69
CA ALA A 156 -69.83 22.06 90.48
C ALA A 156 -69.47 21.60 91.91
N GLU A 157 -68.37 20.87 92.09
CA GLU A 157 -67.81 20.55 93.42
C GLU A 157 -67.33 21.82 94.14
N SER A 158 -66.68 22.74 93.42
CA SER A 158 -66.30 24.06 93.95
C SER A 158 -67.49 24.93 94.38
N LEU A 159 -68.66 24.78 93.74
CA LEU A 159 -69.88 25.52 94.08
C LEU A 159 -70.70 24.86 95.20
N THR A 160 -70.52 23.56 95.44
CA THR A 160 -71.21 22.82 96.51
C THR A 160 -70.40 22.78 97.81
N LEU A 161 -69.06 22.83 97.74
CA LEU A 161 -68.17 22.81 98.91
C LEU A 161 -67.95 24.19 99.57
N ASN A 162 -68.20 25.30 98.87
CA ASN A 162 -68.05 26.68 99.39
C ASN A 162 -69.34 27.29 99.95
N GLY A 163 -70.37 26.49 100.19
CA GLY A 163 -71.67 26.96 100.70
C GLY A 163 -71.74 27.19 102.22
N TRP A 164 -70.78 26.70 103.00
CA TRP A 164 -70.79 26.77 104.47
C TRP A 164 -69.37 26.89 105.02
N ASP A 165 -68.82 28.10 105.03
CA ASP A 165 -68.02 28.66 106.13
C ASP A 165 -67.36 29.97 105.68
N MET A 166 -68.13 31.04 105.83
CA MET A 166 -67.68 32.42 105.70
C MET A 166 -67.97 33.12 107.04
N LEU A 167 -67.06 32.98 108.00
CA LEU A 167 -66.91 33.93 109.11
C LEU A 167 -65.43 34.11 109.47
N ASP A 168 -64.99 35.35 109.25
CA ASP A 168 -63.81 36.07 109.74
C ASP A 168 -62.38 35.62 109.35
N ALA A 169 -61.89 36.33 108.35
CA ALA A 169 -60.47 36.67 108.20
C ALA A 169 -60.08 37.73 109.24
N ASN A 170 -58.92 37.55 109.88
CA ASN A 170 -57.92 38.62 110.06
C ASN A 170 -56.66 38.09 110.78
N ASP A 171 -55.52 38.31 110.11
CA ASP A 171 -54.37 39.08 110.60
C ASP A 171 -52.98 38.44 110.54
N GLU A 172 -52.15 39.17 109.80
CA GLU A 172 -50.78 39.60 110.09
C GLU A 172 -49.70 38.57 110.46
N LYS A 173 -48.71 38.53 109.56
CA LYS A 173 -47.35 38.08 109.81
C LYS A 173 -46.69 38.93 110.91
N HIS A 174 -46.27 38.30 112.00
CA HIS A 174 -45.17 38.78 112.84
C HIS A 174 -44.29 37.61 113.32
N VAL A 175 -43.00 37.69 112.98
CA VAL A 175 -41.85 36.97 113.57
C VAL A 175 -41.74 37.40 115.06
N PRO A 176 -41.45 36.54 116.07
CA PRO A 176 -40.04 36.17 116.34
C PRO A 176 -39.70 34.88 117.13
N VAL A 177 -38.42 34.51 116.97
CA VAL A 177 -37.50 33.75 117.84
C VAL A 177 -37.83 33.82 119.34
N ILE A 178 -37.92 32.67 120.04
CA ILE A 178 -37.78 32.59 121.53
C ILE A 178 -37.07 31.28 121.97
N LYS A 179 -36.18 31.44 122.96
CA LYS A 179 -35.38 30.47 123.75
C LYS A 179 -36.23 29.60 124.70
N PRO A 180 -35.71 28.50 125.26
CA PRO A 180 -36.34 27.82 126.38
C PRO A 180 -35.82 28.41 127.70
N ASP A 181 -36.69 29.02 128.49
CA ASP A 181 -36.45 29.28 129.91
C ASP A 181 -37.77 29.25 130.71
N ALA A 182 -37.72 28.49 131.81
CA ALA A 182 -38.29 28.80 133.12
C ALA A 182 -39.79 28.56 133.44
N GLN A 183 -40.01 27.58 134.34
CA GLN A 183 -40.44 27.75 135.74
C GLN A 183 -41.94 27.85 136.17
N ASN A 184 -42.27 26.93 137.09
CA ASN A 184 -42.72 27.13 138.49
C ASN A 184 -44.21 27.15 138.93
N LEU A 185 -44.35 26.75 140.21
CA LEU A 185 -45.34 27.04 141.29
C LEU A 185 -46.32 25.89 141.65
N ALA A 186 -46.57 25.51 142.91
CA ALA A 186 -46.26 26.09 144.23
C ALA A 186 -46.47 25.08 145.41
N ASP A 187 -45.67 25.28 146.49
CA ASP A 187 -46.02 25.40 147.93
C ASP A 187 -46.82 24.32 148.71
N SER A 188 -46.37 23.74 149.83
CA SER A 188 -45.99 24.24 151.19
C SER A 188 -47.15 24.16 152.20
N LEU A 189 -46.97 23.41 153.30
CA LEU A 189 -47.22 23.86 154.69
C LEU A 189 -46.95 22.77 155.76
N ASP A 190 -46.15 23.20 156.74
CA ASP A 190 -45.84 22.62 158.05
C ASP A 190 -46.87 23.09 159.09
N LEU A 191 -47.27 22.27 160.07
CA LEU A 191 -47.72 22.73 161.40
C LEU A 191 -47.90 21.61 162.44
N THR A 192 -47.73 22.02 163.69
CA THR A 192 -47.30 21.29 164.89
C THR A 192 -48.40 21.13 165.96
N VAL A 193 -48.16 20.19 166.89
CA VAL A 193 -48.37 20.27 168.36
C VAL A 193 -49.80 20.17 168.95
N SER A 194 -50.02 19.20 169.86
CA SER A 194 -50.41 19.41 171.29
C SER A 194 -51.01 18.15 171.97
N THR A 195 -50.31 17.63 172.98
CA THR A 195 -50.90 17.15 174.28
C THR A 195 -51.46 18.37 175.03
N PRO A 196 -52.39 18.32 176.04
CA PRO A 196 -52.23 17.53 177.27
C PRO A 196 -53.49 17.23 178.17
N HIS A 197 -53.23 16.65 179.36
CA HIS A 197 -53.96 16.73 180.65
C HIS A 197 -55.24 15.90 180.87
N SER A 198 -55.58 15.42 182.07
CA SER A 198 -54.89 15.16 183.34
C SER A 198 -55.93 14.49 184.28
N ALA A 199 -55.41 13.80 185.29
CA ALA A 199 -56.11 13.16 186.40
C ALA A 199 -57.11 14.07 187.19
N CYS A 200 -58.03 13.46 187.96
CA CYS A 200 -57.98 13.45 189.42
C CYS A 200 -59.27 12.88 190.07
N SER A 201 -59.04 12.16 191.16
CA SER A 201 -59.90 11.61 192.23
C SER A 201 -61.09 12.49 192.67
N THR A 202 -62.19 11.97 193.22
CA THR A 202 -62.32 11.36 194.56
C THR A 202 -63.78 10.92 194.82
N THR A 203 -63.91 9.84 195.61
CA THR A 203 -64.99 9.49 196.56
C THR A 203 -66.47 9.41 196.13
N SER A 204 -67.03 8.22 196.36
CA SER A 204 -68.34 7.96 197.02
C SER A 204 -69.61 8.38 196.30
N LEU A 205 -70.12 7.53 195.39
CA LEU A 205 -71.45 6.87 195.44
C LEU A 205 -71.79 6.28 194.06
N GLU A 206 -71.97 4.95 194.05
CA GLU A 206 -72.93 4.19 193.23
C GLU A 206 -72.69 4.05 191.70
N THR A 207 -71.78 3.13 191.37
CA THR A 207 -71.80 2.02 190.36
C THR A 207 -72.54 2.09 189.00
N ASP A 208 -73.48 3.00 188.74
CA ASP A 208 -74.29 3.00 187.50
C ASP A 208 -73.79 4.00 186.43
N ALA A 209 -73.15 5.11 186.81
CA ALA A 209 -72.62 6.09 185.86
C ALA A 209 -71.38 5.60 185.07
N LEU A 210 -70.52 4.75 185.68
CA LEU A 210 -69.32 4.22 185.03
C LEU A 210 -69.65 3.26 183.88
N LYS A 211 -70.68 2.43 184.05
CA LYS A 211 -71.17 1.53 183.00
C LYS A 211 -71.68 2.30 181.78
N HIS A 212 -72.28 3.48 181.99
CA HIS A 212 -72.78 4.29 180.88
C HIS A 212 -71.66 4.98 180.09
N SER A 213 -70.64 5.53 180.76
CA SER A 213 -69.47 6.12 180.09
C SER A 213 -68.63 5.09 179.34
N ILE A 214 -68.47 3.88 179.88
CA ILE A 214 -67.77 2.77 179.16
C ILE A 214 -68.53 2.41 177.89
N ARG A 215 -69.87 2.28 177.93
CA ARG A 215 -70.67 2.02 176.72
C ARG A 215 -70.57 3.15 175.70
N LYS A 216 -70.55 4.41 176.13
CA LYS A 216 -70.41 5.57 175.24
C LYS A 216 -69.04 5.59 174.56
N LEU A 217 -67.96 5.32 175.30
CA LEU A 217 -66.60 5.22 174.73
C LEU A 217 -66.47 4.00 173.81
N GLN A 218 -67.05 2.85 174.15
CA GLN A 218 -67.10 1.69 173.25
C GLN A 218 -67.86 1.99 171.95
N PHE A 219 -68.99 2.70 172.04
CA PHE A 219 -69.74 3.14 170.86
C PHE A 219 -68.91 4.08 169.98
N GLN A 220 -68.24 5.08 170.57
CA GLN A 220 -67.36 5.99 169.85
C GLN A 220 -66.15 5.30 169.23
N LEU A 221 -65.54 4.33 169.93
CA LEU A 221 -64.44 3.52 169.38
C LEU A 221 -64.92 2.70 168.17
N THR A 222 -66.09 2.07 168.28
CA THR A 222 -66.69 1.28 167.20
C THR A 222 -67.02 2.16 165.99
N GLN A 223 -67.51 3.39 166.23
CA GLN A 223 -67.80 4.36 165.18
C GLN A 223 -66.52 4.85 164.50
N ARG A 224 -65.46 5.14 165.27
CA ARG A 224 -64.15 5.51 164.75
C ARG A 224 -63.55 4.38 163.92
N ASP A 225 -63.59 3.15 164.41
CA ASP A 225 -63.04 1.99 163.70
C ASP A 225 -63.81 1.68 162.41
N ARG A 226 -65.13 1.98 162.40
CA ARG A 226 -65.94 1.92 161.19
C ARG A 226 -65.55 3.00 160.18
N LEU A 227 -65.43 4.25 160.62
CA LEU A 227 -65.00 5.37 159.75
C LEU A 227 -63.59 5.18 159.22
N HIS A 228 -62.68 4.62 160.03
CA HIS A 228 -61.32 4.31 159.60
C HIS A 228 -61.32 3.24 158.52
N ARG A 229 -62.09 2.15 158.70
CA ARG A 229 -62.26 1.12 157.67
C ARG A 229 -62.88 1.68 156.39
N ASP A 230 -63.91 2.52 156.50
CA ASP A 230 -64.56 3.13 155.35
C ASP A 230 -63.59 4.07 154.60
N ALA A 231 -62.76 4.82 155.32
CA ALA A 231 -61.74 5.68 154.75
C ALA A 231 -60.56 4.88 154.13
N GLU A 232 -60.16 3.76 154.72
CA GLU A 232 -59.16 2.86 154.14
C GLU A 232 -59.68 2.22 152.85
N LEU A 233 -60.93 1.76 152.85
CA LEU A 233 -61.60 1.23 151.66
C LEU A 233 -61.67 2.28 150.54
N SER A 234 -62.09 3.51 150.86
CA SER A 234 -62.17 4.60 149.87
C SER A 234 -60.80 5.01 149.34
N ASN A 235 -59.78 5.12 150.21
CA ASN A 235 -58.40 5.39 149.77
C ASN A 235 -57.84 4.26 148.91
N GLN A 236 -58.20 3.01 149.21
CA GLN A 236 -57.82 1.89 148.37
C GLN A 236 -58.47 1.99 146.99
N THR A 237 -59.77 2.30 146.93
CA THR A 237 -60.47 2.51 145.65
C THR A 237 -59.84 3.63 144.82
N TYR A 238 -59.51 4.78 145.43
CA TYR A 238 -58.85 5.87 144.70
C TYR A 238 -57.43 5.51 144.24
N ARG A 239 -56.68 4.72 145.01
CA ARG A 239 -55.37 4.22 144.58
C ARG A 239 -55.50 3.29 143.38
N ASP A 240 -56.49 2.41 143.39
CA ASP A 240 -56.76 1.49 142.28
C ASP A 240 -57.20 2.28 141.02
N GLU A 241 -58.02 3.33 141.17
CA GLU A 241 -58.43 4.20 140.07
C GLU A 241 -57.28 5.06 139.50
N ILE A 242 -56.43 5.63 140.37
CA ILE A 242 -55.21 6.33 139.93
C ILE A 242 -54.27 5.37 139.20
N GLN A 243 -54.18 4.12 139.64
CA GLN A 243 -53.36 3.12 138.96
C GLN A 243 -53.94 2.77 137.58
N HIS A 244 -55.26 2.56 137.49
CA HIS A 244 -55.95 2.34 136.21
C HIS A 244 -55.71 3.50 135.23
N LEU A 245 -55.88 4.76 135.67
CA LEU A 245 -55.65 5.93 134.82
C LEU A 245 -54.19 6.08 134.39
N LYS A 246 -53.23 5.67 135.23
CA LYS A 246 -51.81 5.63 134.83
C LYS A 246 -51.55 4.58 133.77
N ASP A 247 -52.16 3.40 133.91
CA ASP A 247 -52.02 2.32 132.94
C ASP A 247 -52.68 2.70 131.61
N GLU A 248 -53.85 3.36 131.64
CA GLU A 248 -54.53 3.87 130.45
C GLU A 248 -53.74 4.98 129.75
N ASN A 249 -53.17 5.92 130.53
CA ASN A 249 -52.33 6.98 129.97
C ASN A 249 -51.02 6.42 129.37
N ALA A 250 -50.43 5.38 129.98
CA ALA A 250 -49.30 4.67 129.39
C ALA A 250 -49.66 3.98 128.06
N GLN A 251 -50.88 3.44 127.95
CA GLN A 251 -51.38 2.88 126.68
C GLN A 251 -51.56 3.96 125.61
N TYR A 252 -52.17 5.11 125.94
CA TYR A 252 -52.30 6.22 124.99
C TYR A 252 -50.94 6.77 124.55
N GLN A 253 -49.98 6.90 125.47
CA GLN A 253 -48.64 7.34 125.13
C GLN A 253 -47.96 6.37 124.15
N THR A 254 -48.14 5.06 124.36
CA THR A 254 -47.61 4.03 123.46
C THR A 254 -48.26 4.12 122.08
N LEU A 255 -49.59 4.32 122.03
CA LEU A 255 -50.32 4.48 120.76
C LEU A 255 -49.89 5.73 119.98
N ILE A 256 -49.75 6.87 120.66
CA ILE A 256 -49.29 8.12 120.05
C ILE A 256 -47.88 7.95 119.47
N THR A 257 -47.00 7.26 120.21
CA THR A 257 -45.63 7.00 119.75
C THR A 257 -45.64 6.11 118.49
N SER A 258 -46.45 5.04 118.49
CA SER A 258 -46.62 4.17 117.32
C SER A 258 -47.18 4.91 116.10
N GLN A 259 -48.15 5.82 116.29
CA GLN A 259 -48.71 6.61 115.20
C GLN A 259 -47.73 7.67 114.69
N ALA A 260 -46.89 8.24 115.56
CA ALA A 260 -45.83 9.15 115.16
C ALA A 260 -44.77 8.43 114.31
N ASP A 261 -44.42 7.20 114.68
CA ASP A 261 -43.50 6.36 113.90
C ASP A 261 -44.11 5.98 112.53
N GLU A 262 -45.41 5.67 112.47
CA GLU A 262 -46.12 5.39 111.21
C GLU A 262 -46.20 6.63 110.29
N ILE A 263 -46.44 7.82 110.84
CA ILE A 263 -46.43 9.07 110.07
C ILE A 263 -45.01 9.35 109.54
N GLN A 264 -43.98 9.06 110.33
CA GLN A 264 -42.59 9.25 109.94
C GLN A 264 -42.21 8.34 108.78
N THR A 265 -42.56 7.04 108.83
CA THR A 265 -42.30 6.10 107.73
C THR A 265 -43.05 6.46 106.45
N LEU A 266 -44.30 6.91 106.55
CA LEU A 266 -45.07 7.40 105.39
C LEU A 266 -44.46 8.65 104.77
N ARG A 267 -43.92 9.58 105.57
CA ARG A 267 -43.20 10.77 105.06
C ARG A 267 -41.89 10.39 104.36
N GLU A 268 -41.15 9.42 104.91
CA GLU A 268 -39.94 8.91 104.28
C GLU A 268 -40.24 8.21 102.96
N GLN A 269 -41.34 7.45 102.89
CA GLN A 269 -41.81 6.84 101.64
C GLN A 269 -42.22 7.91 100.61
N GLN A 270 -42.99 8.92 101.02
CA GLN A 270 -43.39 10.02 100.14
C GLN A 270 -42.16 10.78 99.61
N LEU A 271 -41.14 10.99 100.45
CA LEU A 271 -39.89 11.61 100.02
C LEU A 271 -39.17 10.75 98.95
N GLY A 272 -39.09 9.44 99.16
CA GLY A 272 -38.52 8.51 98.18
C GLY A 272 -39.26 8.54 96.84
N GLU A 273 -40.60 8.56 96.87
CA GLU A 273 -41.42 8.67 95.66
C GLU A 273 -41.22 10.01 94.93
N THR A 274 -41.01 11.12 95.66
CA THR A 274 -40.71 12.42 95.04
C THR A 274 -39.31 12.48 94.42
N GLU A 275 -38.31 11.84 95.04
CA GLU A 275 -36.96 11.74 94.48
C GLU A 275 -36.96 10.87 93.20
N GLU A 276 -37.73 9.79 93.16
CA GLU A 276 -37.89 8.93 91.98
C GLU A 276 -38.61 9.67 90.83
N LEU A 277 -39.65 10.45 91.13
CA LEU A 277 -40.31 11.33 90.16
C LEU A 277 -39.34 12.37 89.57
N ALA A 278 -38.51 13.01 90.39
CA ALA A 278 -37.52 13.97 89.92
C ALA A 278 -36.47 13.31 88.99
N ALA A 279 -36.03 12.09 89.32
CA ALA A 279 -35.11 11.33 88.48
C ALA A 279 -35.74 10.96 87.12
N MET A 280 -37.01 10.55 87.11
CA MET A 280 -37.74 10.27 85.87
C MET A 280 -37.96 11.52 85.01
N GLU A 281 -38.25 12.67 85.61
CA GLU A 281 -38.37 13.94 84.88
C GLU A 281 -37.03 14.35 84.23
N GLU A 282 -35.92 14.15 84.93
CA GLU A 282 -34.58 14.39 84.39
C GLU A 282 -34.26 13.44 83.23
N GLU A 283 -34.60 12.15 83.33
CA GLU A 283 -34.45 11.19 82.24
C GLU A 283 -35.29 11.57 81.01
N ILE A 284 -36.55 11.98 81.20
CA ILE A 284 -37.42 12.46 80.11
C ILE A 284 -36.82 13.71 79.45
N SER A 285 -36.22 14.62 80.22
CA SER A 285 -35.55 15.80 79.70
C SER A 285 -34.37 15.44 78.80
N VAL A 286 -33.52 14.51 79.25
CA VAL A 286 -32.37 13.99 78.47
C VAL A 286 -32.83 13.25 77.21
N LEU A 287 -33.91 12.47 77.29
CA LEU A 287 -34.46 11.78 76.12
C LEU A 287 -35.01 12.77 75.09
N ARG A 288 -35.67 13.85 75.53
CA ARG A 288 -36.17 14.91 74.63
C ARG A 288 -35.05 15.67 73.93
N THR A 289 -33.97 16.01 74.64
CA THR A 289 -32.81 16.67 74.02
C THR A 289 -32.12 15.74 73.03
N THR A 290 -31.94 14.47 73.38
CA THR A 290 -31.38 13.46 72.47
C THR A 290 -32.23 13.28 71.22
N LEU A 291 -33.56 13.22 71.36
CA LEU A 291 -34.48 13.11 70.22
C LEU A 291 -34.37 14.34 69.30
N ALA A 292 -34.31 15.55 69.86
CA ALA A 292 -34.16 16.77 69.08
C ALA A 292 -32.83 16.80 68.30
N GLU A 293 -31.73 16.35 68.91
CA GLU A 293 -30.44 16.21 68.22
C GLU A 293 -30.50 15.19 67.07
N LYS A 294 -31.18 14.05 67.27
CA LYS A 294 -31.36 13.04 66.22
C LYS A 294 -32.22 13.53 65.07
N LEU A 295 -33.29 14.27 65.34
CA LEU A 295 -34.12 14.88 64.29
C LEU A 295 -33.33 15.89 63.46
N ARG A 296 -32.54 16.75 64.12
CA ARG A 296 -31.66 17.70 63.44
C ARG A 296 -30.62 16.99 62.56
N LEU A 297 -30.07 15.88 63.04
CA LEU A 297 -29.13 15.05 62.25
C LEU A 297 -29.82 14.47 60.99
N ILE A 298 -31.05 13.97 61.12
CA ILE A 298 -31.84 13.45 60.00
C ILE A 298 -32.08 14.55 58.95
N GLU A 299 -32.44 15.76 59.36
CA GLU A 299 -32.60 16.90 58.44
C GLU A 299 -31.30 17.20 57.68
N THR A 300 -30.16 17.24 58.37
CA THR A 300 -28.86 17.48 57.72
C THR A 300 -28.49 16.38 56.73
N LEU A 301 -28.67 15.11 57.09
CA LEU A 301 -28.39 13.98 56.21
C LEU A 301 -29.32 13.97 54.99
N THR A 302 -30.58 14.39 55.16
CA THR A 302 -31.54 14.50 54.05
C THR A 302 -31.12 15.58 53.07
N ALA A 303 -30.68 16.74 53.57
CA ALA A 303 -30.17 17.82 52.72
C ALA A 303 -28.88 17.40 51.97
N GLU A 304 -27.96 16.70 52.64
CA GLU A 304 -26.75 16.16 52.03
C GLU A 304 -27.06 15.11 50.94
N ALA A 305 -28.05 14.24 51.17
CA ALA A 305 -28.51 13.27 50.18
C ALA A 305 -29.11 13.95 48.94
N GLN A 306 -29.90 15.02 49.12
CA GLN A 306 -30.45 15.80 48.01
C GLN A 306 -29.36 16.52 47.20
N LEU A 307 -28.36 17.09 47.87
CA LEU A 307 -27.21 17.70 47.21
C LEU A 307 -26.42 16.67 46.40
N SER A 308 -26.14 15.50 47.00
CA SER A 308 -25.42 14.40 46.35
C SER A 308 -26.19 13.88 45.12
N LYS A 309 -27.52 13.76 45.21
CA LYS A 309 -28.38 13.39 44.07
C LYS A 309 -28.29 14.41 42.93
N THR A 310 -28.26 15.71 43.27
CA THR A 310 -28.15 16.79 42.28
C THR A 310 -26.80 16.75 41.57
N GLN A 311 -25.71 16.58 42.32
CA GLN A 311 -24.36 16.42 41.76
C GLN A 311 -24.26 15.19 40.84
N LEU A 312 -24.90 14.07 41.19
CA LEU A 312 -24.95 12.88 40.33
C LEU A 312 -25.67 13.14 39.00
N LEU A 313 -26.74 13.93 39.01
CA LEU A 313 -27.46 14.31 37.79
C LEU A 313 -26.60 15.23 36.90
N GLU A 314 -25.94 16.23 37.49
CA GLU A 314 -25.02 17.11 36.75
C GLU A 314 -23.84 16.32 36.14
N MET A 315 -23.28 15.37 36.90
CA MET A 315 -22.24 14.47 36.38
C MET A 315 -22.75 13.59 35.24
N LYS A 316 -24.00 13.13 35.29
CA LYS A 316 -24.62 12.34 34.22
C LYS A 316 -24.77 13.17 32.95
N ASP A 317 -25.21 14.42 33.07
CA ASP A 317 -25.35 15.34 31.94
C ASP A 317 -23.98 15.68 31.34
N ALA A 318 -22.99 15.97 32.18
CA ALA A 318 -21.61 16.17 31.75
C ALA A 318 -21.05 14.94 31.00
N LYS A 319 -21.34 13.72 31.50
CA LYS A 319 -20.94 12.47 30.83
C LYS A 319 -21.58 12.33 29.45
N LEU A 320 -22.88 12.64 29.31
CA LEU A 320 -23.56 12.60 28.01
C LEU A 320 -22.95 13.60 27.01
N LEU A 321 -22.59 14.80 27.49
CA LEU A 321 -21.98 15.84 26.66
C LEU A 321 -20.57 15.44 26.20
N VAL A 322 -19.78 14.84 27.09
CA VAL A 322 -18.48 14.25 26.76
C VAL A 322 -18.62 13.09 25.78
N GLN A 323 -19.61 12.22 25.95
CA GLN A 323 -19.87 11.11 25.03
C GLN A 323 -20.20 11.63 23.62
N HIS A 324 -21.10 12.60 23.50
CA HIS A 324 -21.43 13.20 22.20
C HIS A 324 -20.22 13.87 21.54
N SER A 325 -19.37 14.53 22.32
CA SER A 325 -18.10 15.10 21.82
C SER A 325 -17.14 14.01 21.31
N ALA A 326 -17.05 12.88 22.02
CA ALA A 326 -16.25 11.74 21.60
C ALA A 326 -16.80 11.07 20.32
N ASP A 327 -18.11 10.99 20.19
CA ASP A 327 -18.76 10.44 18.99
C ASP A 327 -18.49 11.32 17.76
N ILE A 328 -18.56 12.66 17.90
CA ILE A 328 -18.17 13.61 16.84
C ILE A 328 -16.70 13.43 16.46
N ALA A 329 -15.80 13.41 17.44
CA ALA A 329 -14.37 13.23 17.18
C ALA A 329 -14.08 11.89 16.47
N THR A 330 -14.83 10.84 16.80
CA THR A 330 -14.73 9.54 16.12
C THR A 330 -15.15 9.63 14.66
N ALA A 331 -16.28 10.28 14.37
CA ALA A 331 -16.75 10.50 12.99
C ALA A 331 -15.79 11.37 12.16
N GLU A 332 -15.19 12.39 12.76
CA GLU A 332 -14.15 13.22 12.11
C GLU A 332 -12.89 12.40 11.80
N ILE A 333 -12.47 11.51 12.72
CA ILE A 333 -11.34 10.60 12.49
C ILE A 333 -11.65 9.60 11.38
N GLU A 334 -12.86 9.03 11.33
CA GLU A 334 -13.29 8.13 10.24
C GLU A 334 -13.23 8.85 8.89
N THR A 335 -13.82 10.05 8.80
CA THR A 335 -13.79 10.87 7.59
C THR A 335 -12.35 11.19 7.14
N ALA A 336 -11.49 11.61 8.07
CA ALA A 336 -10.08 11.88 7.76
C ALA A 336 -9.32 10.60 7.32
N THR A 337 -9.69 9.44 7.85
CA THR A 337 -9.09 8.15 7.46
C THR A 337 -9.51 7.77 6.03
N GLU A 338 -10.76 8.01 5.65
CA GLU A 338 -11.25 7.83 4.26
C GLU A 338 -10.55 8.79 3.27
N GLU A 339 -10.33 10.04 3.66
CA GLU A 339 -9.57 10.99 2.84
C GLU A 339 -8.11 10.55 2.66
N ILE A 340 -7.45 10.13 3.75
CA ILE A 340 -6.05 9.65 3.71
C ILE A 340 -5.94 8.40 2.83
N THR A 341 -6.88 7.46 2.90
CA THR A 341 -6.86 6.26 2.06
C THR A 341 -7.03 6.61 0.59
N THR A 342 -7.93 7.54 0.27
CA THR A 342 -8.12 8.05 -1.10
C THR A 342 -6.83 8.71 -1.63
N LEU A 343 -6.23 9.62 -0.85
CA LEU A 343 -4.98 10.28 -1.23
C LEU A 343 -3.80 9.30 -1.40
N ARG A 344 -3.76 8.23 -0.60
CA ARG A 344 -2.75 7.16 -0.76
C ARG A 344 -2.94 6.40 -2.08
N MET A 345 -4.18 6.11 -2.47
CA MET A 345 -4.48 5.48 -3.76
C MET A 345 -4.09 6.37 -4.93
N GLU A 346 -4.38 7.67 -4.86
CA GLU A 346 -3.97 8.64 -5.88
C GLU A 346 -2.44 8.78 -5.98
N LEU A 347 -1.75 8.84 -4.83
CA LEU A 347 -0.30 8.87 -4.79
C LEU A 347 0.33 7.62 -5.43
N GLU A 348 -0.23 6.44 -5.17
CA GLU A 348 0.26 5.19 -5.75
C GLU A 348 0.01 5.12 -7.25
N ALA A 349 -1.15 5.59 -7.72
CA ALA A 349 -1.44 5.71 -9.15
C ALA A 349 -0.45 6.67 -9.85
N GLU A 350 -0.12 7.81 -9.24
CA GLU A 350 0.84 8.76 -9.82
C GLU A 350 2.27 8.21 -9.77
N ARG A 351 2.65 7.46 -8.73
CA ARG A 351 3.93 6.72 -8.68
C ARG A 351 4.05 5.71 -9.82
N GLN A 352 3.00 4.93 -10.07
CA GLN A 352 2.99 3.98 -11.18
C GLN A 352 3.15 4.71 -12.53
N LYS A 353 2.46 5.84 -12.71
CA LYS A 353 2.60 6.66 -13.92
C LYS A 353 4.01 7.24 -14.10
N VAL A 354 4.69 7.60 -13.02
CA VAL A 354 6.11 8.02 -13.08
C VAL A 354 7.01 6.85 -13.48
N ILE A 355 6.78 5.65 -12.95
CA ILE A 355 7.51 4.44 -13.33
C ILE A 355 7.33 4.16 -14.84
N ASP A 356 6.09 4.22 -15.33
CA ASP A 356 5.78 3.98 -16.74
C ASP A 356 6.44 5.02 -17.66
N LEU A 357 6.40 6.31 -17.27
CA LEU A 357 7.07 7.38 -18.00
C LEU A 357 8.59 7.23 -18.00
N GLN A 358 9.17 6.77 -16.89
CA GLN A 358 10.61 6.51 -16.80
C GLN A 358 11.02 5.36 -17.72
N ALA A 359 10.24 4.28 -17.75
CA ALA A 359 10.46 3.15 -18.67
C ALA A 359 10.36 3.59 -20.14
N ALA A 360 9.37 4.42 -20.48
CA ALA A 360 9.23 4.99 -21.83
C ALA A 360 10.42 5.88 -22.20
N LEU A 361 10.89 6.73 -21.28
CA LEU A 361 12.05 7.59 -21.49
C LEU A 361 13.33 6.78 -21.73
N ASP A 362 13.54 5.70 -20.96
CA ASP A 362 14.74 4.87 -21.12
C ASP A 362 14.71 4.05 -22.42
N HIS A 363 13.52 3.61 -22.85
CA HIS A 363 13.34 3.02 -24.19
C HIS A 363 13.67 4.03 -25.30
N GLU A 364 13.22 5.28 -25.19
CA GLU A 364 13.54 6.33 -26.17
C GLU A 364 15.04 6.67 -26.20
N LYS A 365 15.70 6.74 -25.03
CA LYS A 365 17.16 6.88 -24.95
C LYS A 365 17.90 5.74 -25.64
N PHE A 366 17.44 4.50 -25.47
CA PHE A 366 18.05 3.34 -26.13
C PHE A 366 17.89 3.44 -27.65
N ALA A 367 16.68 3.71 -28.14
CA ALA A 367 16.41 3.89 -29.56
C ALA A 367 17.24 5.05 -30.18
N SER A 368 17.42 6.14 -29.43
CA SER A 368 18.27 7.27 -29.84
C SER A 368 19.75 6.89 -29.93
N LYS A 369 20.27 6.12 -28.97
CA LYS A 369 21.64 5.58 -29.02
C LYS A 369 21.84 4.65 -30.21
N GLN A 370 20.86 3.79 -30.51
CA GLN A 370 20.91 2.91 -31.67
C GLN A 370 20.98 3.71 -32.98
N LYS A 371 20.12 4.71 -33.17
CA LYS A 371 20.19 5.60 -34.34
C LYS A 371 21.51 6.35 -34.44
N THR A 372 22.06 6.77 -33.29
CA THR A 372 23.38 7.43 -33.27
C THR A 372 24.49 6.47 -33.72
N HIS A 373 24.41 5.19 -33.34
CA HIS A 373 25.33 4.17 -33.78
C HIS A 373 25.22 3.90 -35.29
N GLU A 374 24.00 3.72 -35.81
CA GLU A 374 23.73 3.58 -37.24
C GLU A 374 24.26 4.78 -38.05
N TYR A 375 24.03 6.00 -37.57
CA TYR A 375 24.56 7.21 -38.22
C TYR A 375 26.10 7.27 -38.21
N THR A 376 26.72 6.82 -37.12
CA THR A 376 28.18 6.74 -37.00
C THR A 376 28.75 5.73 -37.98
N GLU A 377 28.11 4.55 -38.12
CA GLU A 377 28.51 3.52 -39.07
C GLU A 377 28.40 4.02 -40.53
N VAL A 378 27.32 4.72 -40.88
CA VAL A 378 27.16 5.36 -42.19
C VAL A 378 28.28 6.38 -42.44
N LEU A 379 28.63 7.20 -41.45
CA LEU A 379 29.75 8.15 -41.58
C LEU A 379 31.09 7.45 -41.76
N THR A 380 31.35 6.35 -41.03
CA THR A 380 32.56 5.56 -41.18
C THR A 380 32.65 4.95 -42.59
N ASN A 381 31.54 4.40 -43.09
CA ASN A 381 31.46 3.84 -44.43
C ASN A 381 31.67 4.92 -45.51
N LEU A 382 31.09 6.11 -45.34
CA LEU A 382 31.30 7.23 -46.26
C LEU A 382 32.76 7.70 -46.24
N SER A 383 33.38 7.80 -45.07
CA SER A 383 34.80 8.13 -44.93
C SER A 383 35.70 7.10 -45.62
N HIS A 384 35.41 5.81 -45.43
CA HIS A 384 36.13 4.73 -46.11
C HIS A 384 35.96 4.83 -47.64
N SER A 385 34.73 5.02 -48.14
CA SER A 385 34.46 5.23 -49.56
C SER A 385 35.21 6.44 -50.11
N HIS A 386 35.28 7.54 -49.37
CA HIS A 386 36.04 8.73 -49.77
C HIS A 386 37.55 8.43 -49.83
N GLY A 387 38.07 7.63 -48.90
CA GLY A 387 39.46 7.16 -48.95
C GLY A 387 39.75 6.31 -50.19
N VAL A 388 38.83 5.40 -50.55
CA VAL A 388 38.91 4.59 -51.78
C VAL A 388 38.86 5.48 -53.02
N VAL A 389 37.94 6.45 -53.08
CA VAL A 389 37.83 7.40 -54.20
C VAL A 389 39.13 8.19 -54.38
N ASN A 390 39.70 8.76 -53.30
CA ASN A 390 40.97 9.50 -53.38
C ASN A 390 42.12 8.61 -53.90
N SER A 391 42.17 7.34 -53.46
CA SER A 391 43.17 6.40 -53.95
C SER A 391 43.01 6.12 -55.44
N LEU A 392 41.78 5.96 -55.92
CA LEU A 392 41.49 5.75 -57.34
C LEU A 392 41.80 7.00 -58.17
N GLU A 393 41.47 8.20 -57.68
CA GLU A 393 41.82 9.47 -58.33
C GLU A 393 43.34 9.62 -58.48
N THR A 394 44.09 9.27 -57.43
CA THR A 394 45.57 9.28 -57.49
C THR A 394 46.09 8.31 -58.54
N GLN A 395 45.54 7.08 -58.57
CA GLN A 395 45.92 6.07 -59.56
C GLN A 395 45.59 6.49 -60.99
N ILE A 396 44.44 7.14 -61.21
CA ILE A 396 44.06 7.69 -62.52
C ILE A 396 45.04 8.78 -62.93
N GLN A 397 45.41 9.70 -62.03
CA GLN A 397 46.37 10.75 -62.30
C GLN A 397 47.73 10.18 -62.72
N ASP A 398 48.21 9.14 -62.02
CA ASP A 398 49.45 8.44 -62.36
C ASP A 398 49.35 7.78 -63.75
N MET A 399 48.22 7.15 -64.07
CA MET A 399 47.98 6.58 -65.40
C MET A 399 47.95 7.64 -66.51
N GLU A 400 47.33 8.80 -66.27
CA GLU A 400 47.30 9.91 -67.22
C GLU A 400 48.70 10.48 -67.47
N THR A 401 49.51 10.64 -66.43
CA THR A 401 50.91 11.08 -66.59
C THR A 401 51.73 10.06 -67.36
N HIS A 402 51.58 8.77 -67.09
CA HIS A 402 52.25 7.71 -67.83
C HIS A 402 51.80 7.67 -69.30
N ALA A 403 50.49 7.84 -69.57
CA ALA A 403 49.97 7.92 -70.94
C ALA A 403 50.58 9.11 -71.69
N LYS A 404 50.67 10.28 -71.05
CA LYS A 404 51.30 11.47 -71.63
C LYS A 404 52.79 11.26 -71.95
N ILE A 405 53.54 10.64 -71.03
CA ILE A 405 54.95 10.27 -71.28
C ILE A 405 55.05 9.34 -72.49
N LYS A 406 54.13 8.38 -72.62
CA LYS A 406 54.08 7.46 -73.77
C LYS A 406 53.73 8.16 -75.08
N ASP A 407 52.81 9.12 -75.07
CA ASP A 407 52.50 9.93 -76.25
C ASP A 407 53.70 10.78 -76.68
N GLU A 408 54.41 11.41 -75.73
CA GLU A 408 55.66 12.13 -75.98
C GLU A 408 56.76 11.20 -76.56
N GLU A 409 56.88 9.98 -76.04
CA GLU A 409 57.79 8.95 -76.57
C GLU A 409 57.41 8.53 -77.99
N ILE A 410 56.12 8.35 -78.29
CA ILE A 410 55.62 8.04 -79.63
C ILE A 410 55.93 9.20 -80.58
N GLU A 411 55.70 10.45 -80.18
CA GLU A 411 56.01 11.62 -81.01
C GLU A 411 57.51 11.74 -81.30
N ALA A 412 58.36 11.53 -80.27
CA ALA A 412 59.81 11.49 -80.43
C ALA A 412 60.25 10.36 -81.39
N LEU A 413 59.65 9.17 -81.27
CA LEU A 413 59.90 8.06 -82.19
C LEU A 413 59.42 8.36 -83.60
N GLN A 414 58.27 8.99 -83.79
CA GLN A 414 57.78 9.43 -85.10
C GLN A 414 58.71 10.45 -85.75
N LEU A 415 59.20 11.44 -85.00
CA LEU A 415 60.21 12.40 -85.46
C LEU A 415 61.52 11.70 -85.83
N LYS A 416 61.97 10.72 -85.02
CA LYS A 416 63.15 9.92 -85.32
C LYS A 416 62.97 9.07 -86.57
N CYS A 417 61.82 8.43 -86.76
CA CYS A 417 61.48 7.71 -87.99
C CYS A 417 61.49 8.65 -89.20
N ARG A 418 60.97 9.87 -89.07
CA ARG A 418 61.01 10.88 -90.14
C ARG A 418 62.43 11.34 -90.46
N SER A 419 63.27 11.54 -89.44
CA SER A 419 64.69 11.85 -89.61
C SER A 419 65.43 10.72 -90.30
N LEU A 420 65.23 9.48 -89.86
CA LEU A 420 65.80 8.29 -90.49
C LEU A 420 65.29 8.10 -91.92
N GLN A 421 64.04 8.45 -92.22
CA GLN A 421 63.52 8.42 -93.58
C GLN A 421 64.22 9.45 -94.47
N LEU A 422 64.44 10.68 -93.98
CA LEU A 422 65.21 11.69 -94.70
C LEU A 422 66.67 11.27 -94.90
N GLU A 423 67.29 10.66 -93.88
CA GLU A 423 68.64 10.12 -93.97
C GLU A 423 68.71 8.91 -94.90
N LEU A 424 67.66 8.06 -94.94
CA LEU A 424 67.52 6.99 -95.92
C LEU A 424 67.39 7.54 -97.33
N ASP A 425 66.59 8.59 -97.53
CA ASP A 425 66.42 9.22 -98.83
C ASP A 425 67.71 9.93 -99.27
N ASP A 426 68.44 10.57 -98.36
CA ASP A 426 69.74 11.20 -98.63
C ASP A 426 70.82 10.14 -98.89
N THR A 427 70.89 9.06 -98.10
CA THR A 427 71.79 7.93 -98.37
C THR A 427 71.40 7.20 -99.64
N ARG A 428 70.12 7.14 -100.02
CA ARG A 428 69.66 6.59 -101.30
C ARG A 428 70.05 7.50 -102.46
N ALA A 429 69.97 8.82 -102.30
CA ALA A 429 70.46 9.78 -103.28
C ALA A 429 72.00 9.76 -103.37
N GLN A 430 72.69 9.62 -102.25
CA GLN A 430 74.13 9.43 -102.17
C GLN A 430 74.54 8.08 -102.73
N LEU A 431 73.77 7.00 -102.53
CA LEU A 431 73.97 5.69 -103.14
C LEU A 431 73.68 5.75 -104.63
N GLU A 432 72.67 6.46 -105.09
CA GLU A 432 72.40 6.67 -106.50
C GLU A 432 73.54 7.47 -107.15
N LYS A 433 74.04 8.49 -106.47
CA LYS A 433 75.24 9.25 -106.83
C LYS A 433 76.52 8.40 -106.75
N ALA A 434 76.65 7.55 -105.74
CA ALA A 434 77.77 6.66 -105.51
C ALA A 434 77.71 5.44 -106.43
N MET A 435 76.55 5.02 -106.92
CA MET A 435 76.34 3.96 -107.91
C MET A 435 76.62 4.52 -109.30
N ASN A 436 76.20 5.76 -109.56
CA ASN A 436 76.67 6.55 -110.71
C ASN A 436 78.19 6.76 -110.67
N ASN A 437 78.77 6.93 -109.48
CA ASN A 437 80.22 7.03 -109.29
C ASN A 437 80.92 5.66 -109.15
N ALA A 438 80.26 4.55 -108.82
CA ALA A 438 80.84 3.20 -108.68
C ALA A 438 80.72 2.39 -109.98
N ILE A 439 79.91 2.86 -110.94
CA ILE A 439 80.13 2.62 -112.37
C ILE A 439 81.52 3.18 -112.79
N THR A 440 82.15 4.03 -111.97
CA THR A 440 83.50 4.58 -112.16
C THR A 440 84.37 4.45 -110.88
N LEU A 441 84.86 3.23 -110.59
CA LEU A 441 85.93 2.89 -109.62
C LEU A 441 85.55 2.54 -108.16
N VAL A 442 86.18 1.47 -107.67
CA VAL A 442 86.39 1.00 -106.27
C VAL A 442 87.87 0.50 -106.21
N PRO A 443 88.65 0.43 -105.09
CA PRO A 443 88.49 0.83 -103.65
C PRO A 443 89.69 1.61 -102.99
N SER A 444 89.54 2.10 -101.73
CA SER A 444 90.31 1.71 -100.51
C SER A 444 90.32 2.80 -99.39
N LEU A 445 89.90 2.45 -98.16
CA LEU A 445 89.87 3.34 -96.99
C LEU A 445 91.20 3.33 -96.19
N SER A 446 91.46 4.43 -95.48
CA SER A 446 92.80 4.89 -95.04
C SER A 446 92.95 4.89 -93.49
N PRO A 447 94.17 5.13 -92.97
CA PRO A 447 94.53 4.99 -91.55
C PRO A 447 93.69 5.76 -90.51
N ASP A 448 92.93 6.78 -90.92
CA ASP A 448 92.08 7.57 -90.00
C ASP A 448 90.89 6.79 -89.45
N GLU A 449 90.36 5.82 -90.22
CA GLU A 449 89.28 4.93 -89.75
C GLU A 449 89.77 3.98 -88.66
N LEU A 450 91.05 3.61 -88.72
CA LEU A 450 91.68 2.72 -87.74
C LEU A 450 91.87 3.41 -86.38
N ALA A 451 92.08 4.73 -86.38
CA ALA A 451 92.16 5.55 -85.16
C ALA A 451 90.79 5.76 -84.51
N THR A 452 89.71 5.89 -85.30
CA THR A 452 88.34 6.00 -84.79
C THR A 452 87.90 4.70 -84.13
N ILE A 453 88.20 3.55 -84.74
CA ILE A 453 87.92 2.22 -84.16
C ILE A 453 88.66 2.02 -82.82
N LEU A 454 89.90 2.51 -82.69
CA LEU A 454 90.66 2.47 -81.44
C LEU A 454 90.07 3.35 -80.34
N SER A 455 89.56 4.53 -80.70
CA SER A 455 88.85 5.41 -79.77
C SER A 455 87.52 4.80 -79.30
N ASP A 456 86.77 4.18 -80.19
CA ASP A 456 85.51 3.50 -79.87
C ASP A 456 85.73 2.26 -78.99
N ASN A 457 86.80 1.51 -79.22
CA ASN A 457 87.18 0.40 -78.34
C ASN A 457 87.51 0.87 -76.92
N ASN A 458 88.22 1.98 -76.75
CA ASN A 458 88.51 2.54 -75.42
C ASN A 458 87.25 3.06 -74.72
N ARG A 459 86.32 3.68 -75.47
CA ARG A 459 85.03 4.10 -74.95
C ARG A 459 84.18 2.91 -74.51
N MET A 460 84.15 1.83 -75.29
CA MET A 460 83.47 0.60 -74.91
C MET A 460 84.09 -0.03 -73.65
N LEU A 461 85.42 0.00 -73.51
CA LEU A 461 86.11 -0.52 -72.33
C LEU A 461 85.69 0.22 -71.04
N ASN A 462 85.54 1.54 -71.12
CA ASN A 462 85.09 2.35 -69.98
C ASN A 462 83.63 2.06 -69.62
N MET A 463 82.73 1.94 -70.62
CA MET A 463 81.34 1.55 -70.37
C MET A 463 81.24 0.15 -69.76
N LEU A 464 82.12 -0.78 -70.16
CA LEU A 464 82.17 -2.12 -69.58
C LEU A 464 82.65 -2.10 -68.12
N THR A 465 83.55 -1.17 -67.79
CA THR A 465 84.06 -0.98 -66.42
C THR A 465 82.98 -0.38 -65.52
N ASP A 466 82.25 0.62 -66.02
CA ASP A 466 81.11 1.21 -65.29
C ASP A 466 80.01 0.16 -65.08
N SER A 467 79.69 -0.62 -66.12
CA SER A 467 78.69 -1.69 -66.02
C SER A 467 79.12 -2.81 -65.06
N ALA A 468 80.42 -3.12 -64.96
CA ALA A 468 80.95 -4.05 -63.97
C ALA A 468 80.75 -3.54 -62.53
N SER A 469 81.01 -2.26 -62.29
CA SER A 469 80.79 -1.63 -60.97
C SER A 469 79.30 -1.57 -60.58
N GLU A 470 78.41 -1.37 -61.56
CA GLU A 470 76.97 -1.43 -61.37
C GLU A 470 76.49 -2.85 -61.02
N THR A 471 77.03 -3.88 -61.68
CA THR A 471 76.73 -5.27 -61.31
C THR A 471 77.23 -5.65 -59.92
N GLU A 472 78.37 -5.13 -59.45
CA GLU A 472 78.82 -5.34 -58.06
C GLU A 472 77.87 -4.68 -57.05
N ALA A 473 77.39 -3.47 -57.32
CA ALA A 473 76.41 -2.80 -56.48
C ALA A 473 75.07 -3.55 -56.43
N LEU A 474 74.60 -4.07 -57.58
CA LEU A 474 73.39 -4.88 -57.66
C LEU A 474 73.53 -6.23 -56.95
N LEU A 475 74.71 -6.87 -57.00
CA LEU A 475 74.99 -8.09 -56.23
C LEU A 475 74.95 -7.83 -54.72
N ALA A 476 75.55 -6.73 -54.25
CA ALA A 476 75.51 -6.33 -52.85
C ALA A 476 74.07 -6.02 -52.37
N ALA A 477 73.26 -5.35 -53.21
CA ALA A 477 71.85 -5.11 -52.92
C ALA A 477 71.04 -6.43 -52.85
N ASN A 478 71.37 -7.40 -53.71
CA ASN A 478 70.72 -8.71 -53.72
C ASN A 478 71.08 -9.56 -52.50
N GLU A 479 72.33 -9.49 -52.00
CA GLU A 479 72.73 -10.11 -50.72
C GLU A 479 71.98 -9.49 -49.53
N GLN A 480 71.78 -8.17 -49.51
CA GLN A 480 70.95 -7.52 -48.47
C GLN A 480 69.49 -7.97 -48.54
N LEU A 481 68.92 -8.07 -49.73
CA LEU A 481 67.55 -8.58 -49.91
C LEU A 481 67.42 -10.05 -49.52
N GLN A 482 68.41 -10.90 -49.81
CA GLN A 482 68.45 -12.29 -49.32
C GLN A 482 68.49 -12.36 -47.79
N THR A 483 69.27 -11.49 -47.15
CA THR A 483 69.36 -11.40 -45.69
C THR A 483 68.01 -11.01 -45.08
N SER A 484 67.38 -9.96 -45.61
CA SER A 484 66.04 -9.51 -45.19
C SER A 484 64.96 -10.57 -45.43
N ASN A 485 65.02 -11.29 -46.55
CA ASN A 485 64.11 -12.40 -46.83
C ASN A 485 64.34 -13.59 -45.88
N GLY A 486 65.59 -13.83 -45.45
CA GLY A 486 65.93 -14.79 -44.41
C GLY A 486 65.29 -14.45 -43.05
N GLU A 487 65.33 -13.18 -42.65
CA GLU A 487 64.68 -12.69 -41.43
C GLU A 487 63.15 -12.78 -41.52
N LEU A 488 62.56 -12.43 -42.67
CA LEU A 488 61.12 -12.60 -42.92
C LEU A 488 60.71 -14.07 -42.87
N LYS A 489 61.50 -14.99 -43.46
CA LYS A 489 61.25 -16.44 -43.33
C LYS A 489 61.35 -16.91 -41.89
N LYS A 490 62.27 -16.37 -41.10
CA LYS A 490 62.39 -16.70 -39.67
C LYS A 490 61.19 -16.18 -38.87
N MET A 491 60.76 -14.93 -39.10
CA MET A 491 59.54 -14.38 -38.50
C MET A 491 58.30 -15.16 -38.93
N ASN A 492 58.21 -15.56 -40.19
CA ASN A 492 57.09 -16.35 -40.69
C ASN A 492 57.11 -17.77 -40.12
N ALA A 493 58.28 -18.39 -39.95
CA ALA A 493 58.43 -19.66 -39.24
C ALA A 493 58.06 -19.54 -37.74
N GLU A 494 58.40 -18.42 -37.08
CA GLU A 494 57.97 -18.14 -35.70
C GLU A 494 56.46 -17.88 -35.60
N LEU A 495 55.85 -17.23 -36.61
CA LEU A 495 54.41 -17.01 -36.70
C LEU A 495 53.66 -18.33 -36.97
N ILE A 496 54.18 -19.15 -37.88
CA ILE A 496 53.66 -20.50 -38.14
C ILE A 496 53.81 -21.35 -36.88
N ALA A 497 54.96 -21.35 -36.21
CA ALA A 497 55.13 -22.06 -34.94
C ALA A 497 54.16 -21.56 -33.86
N LYS A 498 53.90 -20.24 -33.78
CA LYS A 498 52.88 -19.66 -32.87
C LYS A 498 51.46 -20.06 -33.25
N MET A 499 51.13 -20.11 -34.54
CA MET A 499 49.82 -20.53 -35.04
C MET A 499 49.61 -22.04 -34.85
N GLU A 500 50.64 -22.85 -35.05
CA GLU A 500 50.61 -24.30 -34.88
C GLU A 500 50.49 -24.65 -33.39
N HIS A 501 51.15 -23.88 -32.51
CA HIS A 501 50.97 -23.95 -31.05
C HIS A 501 49.57 -23.47 -30.60
N LEU A 502 48.87 -22.66 -31.39
CA LEU A 502 47.46 -22.30 -31.15
C LEU A 502 46.48 -23.32 -31.72
N SER A 503 46.87 -24.05 -32.77
CA SER A 503 46.00 -25.01 -33.47
C SER A 503 46.13 -26.45 -32.97
N THR A 504 47.18 -26.79 -32.23
CA THR A 504 47.42 -28.13 -31.66
C THR A 504 47.17 -28.23 -30.15
N VAL A 505 46.70 -27.15 -29.52
CA VAL A 505 46.25 -27.17 -28.13
C VAL A 505 44.84 -27.74 -28.10
N ASP A 506 44.76 -29.04 -27.83
CA ASP A 506 43.58 -29.64 -27.22
C ASP A 506 43.27 -28.89 -25.91
N PRO A 507 41.99 -28.71 -25.51
CA PRO A 507 41.57 -27.77 -24.45
C PRO A 507 42.00 -28.11 -23.02
N MET A 508 43.01 -28.96 -22.83
CA MET A 508 43.32 -29.60 -21.54
C MET A 508 44.73 -29.32 -20.99
N ASP A 509 45.66 -28.69 -21.72
CA ASP A 509 47.03 -28.45 -21.20
C ASP A 509 47.56 -27.02 -21.48
N ILE A 510 47.06 -26.03 -20.74
CA ILE A 510 47.76 -24.75 -20.50
C ILE A 510 48.02 -24.64 -18.98
N PRO A 511 49.29 -24.70 -18.51
CA PRO A 511 49.58 -24.76 -17.07
C PRO A 511 49.32 -23.46 -16.27
N ASP A 512 49.19 -22.28 -16.88
CA ASP A 512 49.21 -21.01 -16.11
C ASP A 512 47.91 -20.18 -16.12
N THR A 513 46.96 -20.44 -17.03
CA THR A 513 45.60 -19.85 -16.95
C THR A 513 44.62 -20.77 -16.23
N THR A 514 44.82 -22.09 -16.34
CA THR A 514 44.07 -23.09 -15.58
C THR A 514 44.45 -23.07 -14.10
N SER A 515 45.71 -22.77 -13.74
CA SER A 515 46.11 -22.61 -12.33
C SER A 515 45.35 -21.47 -11.65
N ASN A 516 45.23 -20.31 -12.30
CA ASN A 516 44.47 -19.17 -11.77
C ASN A 516 42.95 -19.42 -11.78
N GLN A 517 42.41 -20.10 -12.80
CA GLN A 517 40.99 -20.49 -12.78
C GLN A 517 40.70 -21.58 -11.75
N HIS A 518 41.57 -22.56 -11.57
CA HIS A 518 41.40 -23.65 -10.59
C HIS A 518 41.63 -23.16 -9.17
N THR A 519 42.56 -22.23 -8.93
CA THR A 519 42.66 -21.54 -7.63
C THR A 519 41.47 -20.62 -7.38
N VAL A 520 40.94 -19.92 -8.40
CA VAL A 520 39.68 -19.15 -8.25
C VAL A 520 38.49 -20.07 -7.98
N LEU A 521 38.41 -21.24 -8.65
CA LEU A 521 37.37 -22.24 -8.42
C LEU A 521 37.51 -22.91 -7.06
N ASP A 522 38.73 -23.20 -6.62
CA ASP A 522 39.04 -23.79 -5.30
C ASP A 522 38.80 -22.77 -4.18
N MET A 523 39.15 -21.49 -4.38
CA MET A 523 38.79 -20.39 -3.48
C MET A 523 37.26 -20.18 -3.43
N LYS A 524 36.58 -20.24 -4.58
CA LYS A 524 35.12 -20.16 -4.65
C LYS A 524 34.47 -21.36 -3.93
N ASN A 525 34.95 -22.58 -4.14
CA ASN A 525 34.42 -23.77 -3.49
C ASN A 525 34.70 -23.78 -1.98
N LYS A 526 35.87 -23.29 -1.54
CA LYS A 526 36.18 -23.07 -0.13
C LYS A 526 35.28 -22.00 0.48
N LEU A 527 34.98 -20.92 -0.25
CA LEU A 527 34.06 -19.89 0.20
C LEU A 527 32.64 -20.43 0.29
N ILE A 528 32.17 -21.20 -0.69
CA ILE A 528 30.88 -21.90 -0.67
C ILE A 528 30.81 -22.83 0.53
N SER A 529 31.81 -23.71 0.72
CA SER A 529 31.84 -24.65 1.85
C SER A 529 31.84 -23.93 3.20
N LYS A 530 32.53 -22.79 3.31
CA LYS A 530 32.54 -21.96 4.52
C LYS A 530 31.18 -21.31 4.75
N LEU A 531 30.55 -20.77 3.71
CA LEU A 531 29.21 -20.17 3.80
C LEU A 531 28.15 -21.21 4.14
N GLU A 532 28.27 -22.44 3.63
CA GLU A 532 27.41 -23.57 4.01
C GLU A 532 27.60 -23.95 5.49
N LEU A 533 28.84 -24.01 5.96
CA LEU A 533 29.16 -24.26 7.38
C LEU A 533 28.64 -23.15 8.30
N ASP A 534 28.76 -21.89 7.89
CA ASP A 534 28.24 -20.73 8.61
C ASP A 534 26.70 -20.74 8.61
N LEU A 535 26.07 -21.13 7.49
CA LEU A 535 24.62 -21.29 7.38
C LEU A 535 24.11 -22.43 8.27
N ASP A 536 24.78 -23.58 8.29
CA ASP A 536 24.42 -24.71 9.15
C ASP A 536 24.63 -24.38 10.63
N SER A 537 25.71 -23.69 10.96
CA SER A 537 25.95 -23.15 12.31
C SER A 537 24.84 -22.18 12.73
N LEU A 538 24.40 -21.32 11.82
CA LEU A 538 23.32 -20.37 12.09
C LEU A 538 21.96 -21.07 12.24
N ARG A 539 21.66 -22.07 11.41
CA ARG A 539 20.48 -22.93 11.53
C ARG A 539 20.49 -23.69 12.86
N GLN A 540 21.63 -24.21 13.27
CA GLN A 540 21.78 -24.91 14.54
C GLN A 540 21.59 -23.96 15.73
N LYS A 541 22.14 -22.74 15.65
CA LYS A 541 21.89 -21.69 16.66
C LYS A 541 20.41 -21.30 16.72
N TYR A 542 19.75 -21.14 15.57
CA TYR A 542 18.33 -20.85 15.50
C TYR A 542 17.50 -21.96 16.14
N PHE A 543 17.80 -23.22 15.80
CA PHE A 543 17.14 -24.39 16.39
C PHE A 543 17.33 -24.47 17.91
N MET A 544 18.55 -24.21 18.42
CA MET A 544 18.82 -24.19 19.86
C MET A 544 18.08 -23.04 20.56
N MET A 545 17.99 -21.87 19.91
CA MET A 545 17.26 -20.72 20.44
C MET A 545 15.74 -20.97 20.46
N GLU A 546 15.18 -21.51 19.37
CA GLU A 546 13.77 -21.89 19.27
C GLU A 546 13.42 -22.93 20.33
N LYS A 547 14.25 -23.96 20.48
CA LYS A 547 14.09 -24.97 21.53
C LYS A 547 14.12 -24.35 22.93
N SER A 548 15.08 -23.47 23.21
CA SER A 548 15.17 -22.80 24.52
C SER A 548 13.97 -21.90 24.78
N LEU A 549 13.45 -21.20 23.76
CA LEU A 549 12.27 -20.36 23.88
C LEU A 549 11.02 -21.20 24.17
N ASN A 550 10.90 -22.36 23.51
CA ASN A 550 9.79 -23.28 23.73
C ASN A 550 9.85 -23.91 25.14
N GLU A 551 11.03 -24.29 25.61
CA GLU A 551 11.24 -24.77 26.98
C GLU A 551 10.91 -23.68 28.02
N GLN A 552 11.26 -22.41 27.75
CA GLN A 552 10.88 -21.28 28.61
C GLN A 552 9.37 -21.03 28.60
N LEU A 553 8.72 -21.10 27.44
CA LEU A 553 7.27 -20.94 27.31
C LEU A 553 6.53 -22.04 28.07
N GLU A 554 7.01 -23.28 28.00
CA GLU A 554 6.46 -24.41 28.73
C GLU A 554 6.67 -24.26 30.24
N ALA A 555 7.85 -23.82 30.69
CA ALA A 555 8.11 -23.51 32.09
C ALA A 555 7.19 -22.41 32.64
N VAL A 556 6.97 -21.33 31.87
CA VAL A 556 6.03 -20.25 32.24
C VAL A 556 4.60 -20.76 32.29
N THR A 557 4.21 -21.62 31.35
CA THR A 557 2.87 -22.22 31.33
C THR A 557 2.64 -23.10 32.58
N VAL A 558 3.61 -23.93 32.93
CA VAL A 558 3.57 -24.76 34.15
C VAL A 558 3.55 -23.89 35.41
N ALA A 559 4.38 -22.84 35.48
CA ALA A 559 4.39 -21.91 36.60
C ALA A 559 3.05 -21.18 36.76
N LYS A 560 2.43 -20.74 35.66
CA LYS A 560 1.10 -20.13 35.66
C LYS A 560 0.05 -21.09 36.20
N VAL A 561 0.02 -22.33 35.71
CA VAL A 561 -0.93 -23.36 36.19
C VAL A 561 -0.72 -23.64 37.69
N SER A 562 0.53 -23.69 38.15
CA SER A 562 0.85 -23.86 39.58
C SER A 562 0.37 -22.67 40.41
N LEU A 563 0.57 -21.43 39.94
CA LEU A 563 0.10 -20.21 40.60
C LEU A 563 -1.43 -20.11 40.61
N ASP A 564 -2.10 -20.51 39.52
CA ASP A 564 -3.55 -20.55 39.45
C ASP A 564 -4.11 -21.60 40.43
N ALA A 565 -3.46 -22.76 40.56
CA ALA A 565 -3.80 -23.78 41.54
C ALA A 565 -3.55 -23.31 42.98
N GLU A 566 -2.47 -22.58 43.24
CA GLU A 566 -2.15 -22.01 44.54
C GLU A 566 -3.12 -20.86 44.90
N ASN A 567 -3.47 -19.99 43.95
CA ASN A 567 -4.50 -18.97 44.12
C ASN A 567 -5.88 -19.58 44.39
N ALA A 568 -6.23 -20.66 43.68
CA ALA A 568 -7.46 -21.40 43.94
C ALA A 568 -7.44 -21.99 45.36
N ARG A 569 -6.32 -22.62 45.75
CA ARG A 569 -6.14 -23.18 47.10
C ARG A 569 -6.26 -22.10 48.18
N LEU A 570 -5.55 -20.98 48.03
CA LEU A 570 -5.61 -19.83 48.94
C LEU A 570 -7.01 -19.24 49.02
N ARG A 571 -7.76 -19.15 47.91
CA ARG A 571 -9.18 -18.75 47.93
C ARG A 571 -10.02 -19.70 48.78
N THR A 572 -9.88 -21.02 48.60
CA THR A 572 -10.56 -22.00 49.46
C THR A 572 -10.16 -21.87 50.93
N GLU A 573 -8.88 -21.61 51.21
CA GLU A 573 -8.38 -21.46 52.57
C GLU A 573 -8.95 -20.19 53.23
N LEU A 574 -8.99 -19.06 52.50
CA LEU A 574 -9.62 -17.81 52.91
C LEU A 574 -11.12 -17.99 53.20
N GLN A 575 -11.81 -18.73 52.33
CA GLN A 575 -13.23 -19.07 52.45
C GLN A 575 -13.50 -20.01 53.64
N SER A 576 -12.49 -20.79 54.09
CA SER A 576 -12.56 -21.62 55.30
C SER A 576 -12.25 -20.84 56.58
N ILE A 577 -11.44 -19.78 56.49
CA ILE A 577 -11.08 -18.91 57.62
C ILE A 577 -12.27 -18.03 58.03
N GLU A 578 -13.12 -17.59 57.10
CA GLU A 578 -14.29 -16.75 57.39
C GLU A 578 -15.28 -17.37 58.41
N PRO A 579 -15.74 -18.64 58.26
CA PRO A 579 -16.55 -19.31 59.27
C PRO A 579 -15.79 -19.68 60.55
N GLN A 580 -14.47 -19.92 60.47
CA GLN A 580 -13.63 -20.13 61.66
C GLN A 580 -13.45 -18.85 62.48
N THR A 581 -13.32 -17.69 61.83
CA THR A 581 -13.20 -16.38 62.49
C THR A 581 -14.52 -15.99 63.12
N MET A 582 -15.65 -16.24 62.45
CA MET A 582 -17.00 -16.08 63.03
C MET A 582 -17.24 -17.01 64.24
N SER A 583 -16.77 -18.26 64.19
CA SER A 583 -16.84 -19.20 65.32
C SER A 583 -15.91 -18.83 66.48
N SER A 584 -14.74 -18.27 66.18
CA SER A 584 -13.76 -17.79 67.16
C SER A 584 -14.23 -16.51 67.84
N MET A 585 -14.87 -15.61 67.08
CA MET A 585 -15.50 -14.39 67.59
C MET A 585 -16.68 -14.74 68.49
N ASN A 586 -17.53 -15.71 68.10
CA ASN A 586 -18.60 -16.23 68.96
C ASN A 586 -18.06 -16.92 70.23
N SER A 587 -16.88 -17.55 70.16
CA SER A 587 -16.19 -18.11 71.33
C SER A 587 -15.57 -17.02 72.23
N ALA A 588 -15.04 -15.94 71.66
CA ALA A 588 -14.50 -14.79 72.41
C ALA A 588 -15.60 -13.98 73.10
N THR A 589 -16.76 -13.81 72.47
CA THR A 589 -17.96 -13.22 73.08
C THR A 589 -18.50 -14.09 74.21
N SER A 590 -18.35 -15.42 74.12
CA SER A 590 -18.70 -16.36 75.20
C SER A 590 -17.69 -16.34 76.37
N ILE A 591 -16.44 -15.93 76.14
CA ILE A 591 -15.39 -15.84 77.18
C ILE A 591 -15.47 -14.50 77.95
N SER A 592 -16.07 -13.45 77.38
CA SER A 592 -16.26 -12.16 78.06
C SER A 592 -17.35 -12.15 79.14
N ILE A 593 -18.10 -13.26 79.31
CA ILE A 593 -19.12 -13.43 80.35
C ILE A 593 -18.58 -14.20 81.58
N ALA A 594 -17.38 -14.80 81.50
CA ALA A 594 -16.77 -15.54 82.61
C ALA A 594 -15.54 -14.81 83.17
N GLY A 595 -15.77 -13.82 84.03
CA GLY A 595 -14.73 -13.20 84.84
C GLY A 595 -14.26 -14.12 85.99
N GLY A 596 -12.94 -14.24 86.18
CA GLY A 596 -12.35 -14.76 87.43
C GLY A 596 -11.06 -15.59 87.31
N HIS A 597 -9.98 -15.04 87.88
CA HIS A 597 -8.76 -15.71 88.41
C HIS A 597 -7.56 -16.05 87.47
N SER A 598 -6.40 -15.44 87.76
CA SER A 598 -5.16 -16.08 88.28
C SER A 598 -3.81 -15.63 87.62
N PRO A 599 -2.70 -15.52 88.39
CA PRO A 599 -1.40 -14.99 87.92
C PRO A 599 -0.65 -15.88 86.93
N GLY A 600 -0.96 -17.18 86.86
CA GLY A 600 -0.37 -18.10 85.88
C GLY A 600 -0.74 -17.75 84.43
N ARG A 601 -1.85 -17.03 84.24
CA ARG A 601 -2.31 -16.53 82.94
C ARG A 601 -1.41 -15.42 82.39
N ALA A 602 -0.81 -14.60 83.24
CA ALA A 602 0.12 -13.55 82.82
C ALA A 602 1.46 -14.12 82.29
N GLY A 603 1.97 -15.20 82.89
CA GLY A 603 3.17 -15.89 82.40
C GLY A 603 2.94 -16.60 81.06
N SER A 604 1.77 -17.22 80.88
CA SER A 604 1.34 -17.79 79.60
C SER A 604 1.15 -16.73 78.52
N ILE A 605 0.56 -15.58 78.87
CA ILE A 605 0.43 -14.46 77.93
C ILE A 605 1.81 -13.91 77.57
N SER A 606 2.75 -13.81 78.52
CA SER A 606 4.10 -13.32 78.25
C SER A 606 4.93 -14.24 77.35
N SER A 607 4.88 -15.56 77.56
CA SER A 607 5.56 -16.51 76.66
C SER A 607 4.93 -16.53 75.27
N GLN A 608 3.61 -16.38 75.20
CA GLN A 608 2.88 -16.27 73.94
C GLN A 608 3.19 -14.96 73.21
N VAL A 609 3.33 -13.84 73.92
CA VAL A 609 3.79 -12.56 73.38
C VAL A 609 5.24 -12.65 72.88
N MET A 610 6.14 -13.34 73.60
CA MET A 610 7.51 -13.56 73.12
C MET A 610 7.58 -14.46 71.88
N GLY A 611 6.77 -15.52 71.82
CA GLY A 611 6.65 -16.36 70.62
C GLY A 611 6.16 -15.56 69.42
N LEU A 612 5.09 -14.78 69.60
CA LEU A 612 4.56 -13.88 68.58
C LEU A 612 5.59 -12.83 68.14
N ASN A 613 6.38 -12.27 69.06
CA ASN A 613 7.40 -11.28 68.71
C ASN A 613 8.56 -11.91 67.92
N SER A 614 8.91 -13.16 68.22
CA SER A 614 9.85 -13.96 67.44
C SER A 614 9.33 -14.18 66.01
N ASP A 615 8.04 -14.53 65.89
CA ASP A 615 7.39 -14.76 64.60
C ASP A 615 7.28 -13.48 63.79
N VAL A 616 6.95 -12.35 64.41
CA VAL A 616 6.97 -11.02 63.79
C VAL A 616 8.36 -10.67 63.25
N THR A 617 9.40 -10.93 64.03
CA THR A 617 10.79 -10.66 63.58
C THR A 617 11.19 -11.56 62.41
N ARG A 618 10.78 -12.83 62.43
CA ARG A 618 11.00 -13.77 61.33
C ARG A 618 10.28 -13.31 60.05
N LEU A 619 9.01 -12.94 60.17
CA LEU A 619 8.18 -12.46 59.06
C LEU A 619 8.72 -11.13 58.49
N GLN A 620 9.23 -10.23 59.32
CA GLN A 620 9.87 -8.98 58.85
C GLN A 620 11.15 -9.25 58.05
N ASN A 621 11.96 -10.23 58.46
CA ASN A 621 13.16 -10.61 57.72
C ASN A 621 12.82 -11.32 56.41
N GLU A 622 11.75 -12.12 56.40
CA GLU A 622 11.24 -12.81 55.22
C GLU A 622 10.63 -11.80 54.22
N LEU A 623 9.89 -10.80 54.70
CA LEU A 623 9.39 -9.68 53.92
C LEU A 623 10.54 -8.90 53.26
N ARG A 624 11.59 -8.54 54.02
CA ARG A 624 12.78 -7.88 53.47
C ARG A 624 13.48 -8.68 52.39
N ARG A 625 13.56 -10.01 52.53
CA ARG A 625 14.13 -10.88 51.48
C ARG A 625 13.26 -10.88 50.25
N LYS A 626 11.93 -10.91 50.42
CA LYS A 626 10.98 -10.84 49.31
C LYS A 626 11.02 -9.49 48.59
N ASP A 627 11.15 -8.39 49.32
CA ASP A 627 11.35 -7.06 48.73
C ASP A 627 12.64 -7.01 47.90
N ALA A 628 13.75 -7.53 48.41
CA ALA A 628 15.02 -7.59 47.67
C ALA A 628 14.93 -8.50 46.42
N GLU A 629 14.15 -9.57 46.49
CA GLU A 629 13.87 -10.45 45.35
C GLU A 629 13.02 -9.74 44.29
N ILE A 630 12.01 -8.97 44.71
CA ILE A 630 11.19 -8.12 43.83
C ILE A 630 12.03 -7.04 43.14
N ASP A 631 12.93 -6.38 43.87
CA ASP A 631 13.84 -5.36 43.30
C ASP A 631 14.78 -5.98 42.25
N ASN A 632 15.32 -7.17 42.52
CA ASN A 632 16.16 -7.89 41.56
C ASN A 632 15.37 -8.30 40.30
N MET A 633 14.17 -8.86 40.47
CA MET A 633 13.29 -9.18 39.33
C MET A 633 12.90 -7.94 38.53
N SER A 634 12.62 -6.82 39.21
CA SER A 634 12.29 -5.54 38.55
C SER A 634 13.46 -5.03 37.70
N THR A 635 14.69 -5.19 38.21
CA THR A 635 15.91 -4.84 37.48
C THR A 635 16.09 -5.74 36.25
N GLN A 636 15.87 -7.05 36.38
CA GLN A 636 15.92 -7.99 35.26
C GLN A 636 14.87 -7.68 34.19
N ILE A 637 13.64 -7.34 34.60
CA ILE A 637 12.56 -6.94 33.68
C ILE A 637 12.98 -5.68 32.90
N ALA A 638 13.58 -4.70 33.55
CA ALA A 638 14.07 -3.48 32.89
C ALA A 638 15.13 -3.80 31.83
N THR A 639 16.10 -4.67 32.15
CA THR A 639 17.13 -5.11 31.19
C THR A 639 16.52 -5.87 30.01
N ILE A 640 15.59 -6.80 30.25
CA ILE A 640 14.89 -7.54 29.19
C ILE A 640 14.07 -6.59 28.31
N MET A 641 13.41 -5.58 28.88
CA MET A 641 12.69 -4.58 28.09
C MET A 641 13.64 -3.79 27.17
N GLU A 642 14.82 -3.43 27.66
CA GLU A 642 15.82 -2.71 26.87
C GLU A 642 16.37 -3.57 25.72
N GLU A 643 16.60 -4.87 25.96
CA GLU A 643 16.96 -5.83 24.91
C GLU A 643 15.84 -6.01 23.87
N ILE A 644 14.58 -6.13 24.30
CA ILE A 644 13.42 -6.22 23.40
C ILE A 644 13.30 -4.97 22.52
N LEU A 645 13.51 -3.78 23.08
CA LEU A 645 13.48 -2.53 22.32
C LEU A 645 14.60 -2.49 21.27
N SER A 646 15.81 -2.91 21.64
CA SER A 646 16.95 -2.99 20.72
C SER A 646 16.68 -3.98 19.57
N VAL A 647 16.14 -5.17 19.89
CA VAL A 647 15.76 -6.18 18.88
C VAL A 647 14.65 -5.67 17.97
N ARG A 648 13.63 -4.99 18.51
CA ARG A 648 12.57 -4.37 17.68
C ARG A 648 13.13 -3.33 16.71
N GLN A 649 14.09 -2.52 17.15
CA GLN A 649 14.72 -1.53 16.29
C GLN A 649 15.56 -2.18 15.18
N ALA A 650 16.27 -3.27 15.49
CA ALA A 650 16.98 -4.07 14.51
C ALA A 650 16.03 -4.72 13.49
N ASN A 651 14.89 -5.27 13.95
CA ASN A 651 13.87 -5.84 13.08
C ASN A 651 13.26 -4.80 12.14
N MET A 652 12.96 -3.59 12.60
CA MET A 652 12.48 -2.52 11.71
C MET A 652 13.50 -2.20 10.61
N SER A 653 14.79 -2.16 10.94
CA SER A 653 15.85 -1.94 9.94
C SER A 653 15.93 -3.09 8.94
N LEU A 654 15.78 -4.34 9.39
CA LEU A 654 15.76 -5.52 8.54
C LEU A 654 14.53 -5.57 7.63
N GLU A 655 13.34 -5.23 8.13
CA GLU A 655 12.11 -5.15 7.32
C GLU A 655 12.24 -4.10 6.22
N GLN A 656 12.81 -2.93 6.52
CA GLN A 656 13.10 -1.91 5.51
C GLN A 656 14.09 -2.42 4.45
N GLY A 657 15.15 -3.10 4.87
CA GLY A 657 16.11 -3.73 3.96
C GLY A 657 15.45 -4.79 3.06
N MET A 658 14.56 -5.62 3.63
CA MET A 658 13.84 -6.67 2.89
C MET A 658 12.84 -6.09 1.89
N GLN A 659 12.14 -5.00 2.24
CA GLN A 659 11.27 -4.28 1.31
C GLN A 659 12.06 -3.69 0.13
N SER A 660 13.21 -3.08 0.40
CA SER A 660 14.11 -2.58 -0.67
C SER A 660 14.57 -3.71 -1.59
N LEU A 661 14.97 -4.85 -1.02
CA LEU A 661 15.42 -6.00 -1.80
C LEU A 661 14.29 -6.61 -2.63
N SER A 662 13.07 -6.65 -2.08
CA SER A 662 11.87 -7.12 -2.79
C SER A 662 11.51 -6.22 -3.97
N GLN A 663 11.63 -4.90 -3.81
CA GLN A 663 11.42 -3.94 -4.90
C GLN A 663 12.47 -4.11 -6.01
N GLU A 664 13.73 -4.32 -5.62
CA GLU A 664 14.82 -4.57 -6.57
C GLU A 664 14.65 -5.91 -7.31
N ALA A 665 14.16 -6.94 -6.62
CA ALA A 665 13.83 -8.22 -7.25
C ALA A 665 12.69 -8.10 -8.29
N GLU A 666 11.62 -7.36 -7.97
CA GLU A 666 10.54 -7.11 -8.93
C GLU A 666 11.00 -6.23 -10.11
N TYR A 667 11.87 -5.24 -9.87
CA TYR A 667 12.50 -4.47 -10.94
C TYR A 667 13.28 -5.38 -11.90
N HIS A 668 14.14 -6.27 -11.39
CA HIS A 668 14.90 -7.20 -12.21
C HIS A 668 14.02 -8.22 -12.95
N LYS A 669 12.94 -8.70 -12.32
CA LYS A 669 11.96 -9.58 -12.95
C LYS A 669 11.24 -8.89 -14.11
N ASN A 670 10.86 -7.63 -13.94
CA ASN A 670 10.27 -6.83 -15.02
C ASN A 670 11.27 -6.60 -16.16
N GLN A 671 12.53 -6.34 -15.84
CA GLN A 671 13.60 -6.20 -16.85
C GLN A 671 13.81 -7.49 -17.65
N ALA A 672 13.80 -8.66 -16.99
CA ALA A 672 13.89 -9.96 -17.64
C ALA A 672 12.70 -10.23 -18.58
N SER A 673 11.47 -9.90 -18.14
CA SER A 673 10.26 -10.03 -18.96
C SER A 673 10.29 -9.16 -20.22
N VAL A 674 10.80 -7.93 -20.11
CA VAL A 674 11.00 -7.04 -21.28
C VAL A 674 12.00 -7.66 -22.25
N LEU A 675 13.15 -8.13 -21.75
CA LEU A 675 14.16 -8.78 -22.58
C LEU A 675 13.63 -10.05 -23.27
N GLU A 676 12.83 -10.87 -22.59
CA GLU A 676 12.18 -12.04 -23.19
C GLU A 676 11.23 -11.64 -24.33
N LYS A 677 10.43 -10.58 -24.14
CA LYS A 677 9.56 -10.05 -25.20
C LYS A 677 10.36 -9.54 -26.39
N THR A 678 11.42 -8.77 -26.17
CA THR A 678 12.29 -8.27 -27.25
C THR A 678 12.96 -9.42 -27.99
N LEU A 679 13.39 -10.46 -27.27
CA LEU A 679 14.00 -11.65 -27.85
C LEU A 679 12.99 -12.49 -28.66
N ALA A 680 11.74 -12.57 -28.22
CA ALA A 680 10.66 -13.20 -28.98
C ALA A 680 10.33 -12.40 -30.25
N GLN A 681 10.28 -11.07 -30.16
CA GLN A 681 10.06 -10.18 -31.31
C GLN A 681 11.17 -10.31 -32.34
N THR A 682 12.45 -10.24 -31.93
CA THR A 682 13.58 -10.42 -32.85
C THR A 682 13.61 -11.81 -33.47
N ARG A 683 13.24 -12.87 -32.73
CA ARG A 683 13.08 -14.22 -33.31
C ARG A 683 12.00 -14.27 -34.38
N GLU A 684 10.88 -13.59 -34.17
CA GLU A 684 9.79 -13.55 -35.15
C GLU A 684 10.17 -12.70 -36.38
N GLU A 685 10.84 -11.56 -36.20
CA GLU A 685 11.41 -10.78 -37.29
C GLU A 685 12.41 -11.58 -38.12
N LEU A 686 13.28 -12.36 -37.45
CA LEU A 686 14.20 -13.26 -38.12
C LEU A 686 13.44 -14.35 -38.90
N ARG A 687 12.36 -14.89 -38.34
CA ARG A 687 11.50 -15.90 -38.99
C ARG A 687 10.82 -15.35 -40.25
N ILE A 688 10.31 -14.12 -40.20
CA ILE A 688 9.69 -13.42 -41.34
C ILE A 688 10.74 -13.10 -42.41
N THR A 689 11.96 -12.73 -42.00
CA THR A 689 13.05 -12.43 -42.95
C THR A 689 13.62 -13.70 -43.60
N LEU A 690 13.66 -14.80 -42.85
CA LEU A 690 13.99 -16.15 -43.33
C LEU A 690 12.79 -16.90 -43.93
N ASP A 691 11.67 -16.22 -44.18
CA ASP A 691 10.49 -16.88 -44.71
C ASP A 691 10.81 -17.46 -46.09
N LYS A 692 10.85 -18.79 -46.13
CA LYS A 692 11.28 -19.61 -47.28
C LYS A 692 10.41 -19.35 -48.52
N THR A 693 9.26 -18.74 -48.35
CA THR A 693 8.35 -18.24 -49.40
C THR A 693 9.02 -17.22 -50.29
N ARG A 694 9.71 -16.19 -49.77
CA ARG A 694 10.33 -15.16 -50.63
C ARG A 694 11.56 -15.68 -51.38
N VAL A 695 12.33 -16.56 -50.75
CA VAL A 695 13.42 -17.28 -51.42
C VAL A 695 12.85 -18.25 -52.47
N GLY A 696 11.75 -18.93 -52.16
CA GLY A 696 11.01 -19.79 -53.09
C GLY A 696 10.48 -19.04 -54.31
N GLU A 697 9.84 -17.89 -54.12
CA GLU A 697 9.33 -17.01 -55.19
C GLU A 697 10.46 -16.52 -56.10
N LEU A 698 11.61 -16.16 -55.52
CA LEU A 698 12.79 -15.77 -56.30
C LEU A 698 13.38 -16.95 -57.09
N ILE A 699 13.44 -18.14 -56.51
CA ILE A 699 13.85 -19.37 -57.21
C ILE A 699 12.87 -19.70 -58.34
N GLU A 700 11.57 -19.57 -58.09
CA GLU A 700 10.53 -19.86 -59.08
C GLU A 700 10.55 -18.85 -60.24
N ALA A 701 10.75 -17.56 -59.95
CA ALA A 701 10.97 -16.52 -60.95
C ALA A 701 12.24 -16.76 -61.77
N LEU A 702 13.34 -17.18 -61.12
CA LEU A 702 14.60 -17.52 -61.79
C LEU A 702 14.44 -18.74 -62.69
N ASN A 703 13.73 -19.77 -62.22
CA ASN A 703 13.40 -20.96 -63.01
C ASN A 703 12.51 -20.62 -64.20
N GLY A 704 11.53 -19.73 -64.03
CA GLY A 704 10.69 -19.20 -65.10
C GLY A 704 11.51 -18.52 -66.20
N LYS A 705 12.43 -17.61 -65.82
CA LYS A 705 13.35 -16.98 -66.78
C LYS A 705 14.29 -17.97 -67.44
N THR A 706 14.77 -18.97 -66.71
CA THR A 706 15.63 -20.03 -67.27
C THR A 706 14.89 -20.86 -68.30
N ALA A 707 13.62 -21.19 -68.06
CA ALA A 707 12.77 -21.89 -69.01
C ALA A 707 12.49 -21.05 -70.27
N GLU A 708 12.29 -19.74 -70.12
CA GLU A 708 12.11 -18.81 -71.24
C GLU A 708 13.39 -18.69 -72.09
N VAL A 709 14.55 -18.53 -71.45
CA VAL A 709 15.86 -18.55 -72.14
C VAL A 709 16.06 -19.88 -72.87
N THR A 710 15.71 -21.01 -72.25
CA THR A 710 15.79 -22.33 -72.90
C THR A 710 14.88 -22.44 -74.12
N LYS A 711 13.66 -21.87 -74.07
CA LYS A 711 12.78 -21.79 -75.23
C LYS A 711 13.38 -20.93 -76.34
N LEU A 712 13.95 -19.77 -76.00
CA LEU A 712 14.60 -18.89 -76.97
C LEU A 712 15.80 -19.57 -77.63
N ILE A 713 16.61 -20.31 -76.86
CA ILE A 713 17.72 -21.12 -77.39
C ILE A 713 17.19 -22.14 -78.41
N ARG A 714 16.11 -22.89 -78.10
CA ARG A 714 15.50 -23.81 -79.08
C ARG A 714 15.00 -23.10 -80.34
N VAL A 715 14.36 -21.94 -80.20
CA VAL A 715 13.92 -21.16 -81.37
C VAL A 715 15.13 -20.74 -82.23
N ILE A 716 16.24 -20.36 -81.60
CA ILE A 716 17.49 -20.05 -82.30
C ILE A 716 18.07 -21.29 -82.98
N GLU A 717 18.07 -22.44 -82.32
CA GLU A 717 18.51 -23.72 -82.87
C GLU A 717 17.66 -24.14 -84.08
N ASP A 718 16.33 -24.07 -83.98
CA ASP A 718 15.39 -24.34 -85.07
C ASP A 718 15.61 -23.39 -86.25
N LYS A 719 15.81 -22.09 -85.96
CA LYS A 719 16.14 -21.09 -86.99
C LYS A 719 17.49 -21.38 -87.65
N ASN A 720 18.49 -21.81 -86.90
CA ASN A 720 19.79 -22.22 -87.45
C ASN A 720 19.67 -23.48 -88.30
N ALA A 721 18.84 -24.44 -87.89
CA ALA A 721 18.53 -25.63 -88.71
C ALA A 721 17.84 -25.22 -90.03
N GLN A 722 16.84 -24.32 -89.98
CA GLN A 722 16.20 -23.77 -91.19
C GLN A 722 17.20 -23.05 -92.10
N ILE A 723 18.12 -22.27 -91.53
CA ILE A 723 19.19 -21.60 -92.31
C ILE A 723 20.07 -22.65 -92.98
N LYS A 724 20.45 -23.70 -92.25
CA LYS A 724 21.26 -24.80 -92.78
C LYS A 724 20.54 -25.56 -93.90
N ASP A 725 19.24 -25.81 -93.74
CA ASP A 725 18.40 -26.43 -94.77
C ASP A 725 18.24 -25.53 -96.00
N MET A 726 18.04 -24.21 -95.82
CA MET A 726 18.05 -23.24 -96.91
C MET A 726 19.40 -23.19 -97.63
N GLN A 727 20.51 -23.33 -96.90
CA GLN A 727 21.85 -23.43 -97.48
C GLN A 727 22.02 -24.72 -98.29
N ILE A 728 21.52 -25.85 -97.79
CA ILE A 728 21.49 -27.12 -98.52
C ILE A 728 20.57 -27.03 -99.75
N GLU A 729 19.45 -26.30 -99.70
CA GLU A 729 18.59 -26.07 -100.87
C GLU A 729 19.27 -25.17 -101.92
N LEU A 730 20.02 -24.15 -101.48
CA LEU A 730 20.84 -23.30 -102.35
C LEU A 730 21.98 -24.09 -103.00
N ASP A 731 22.69 -24.91 -102.23
CA ASP A 731 23.76 -25.79 -102.72
C ASP A 731 23.19 -26.94 -103.57
N GLY A 732 21.98 -27.41 -103.27
CA GLY A 732 21.22 -28.40 -104.03
C GLY A 732 20.67 -27.86 -105.35
N ARG A 733 20.29 -26.57 -105.40
CA ARG A 733 19.91 -25.87 -106.65
C ARG A 733 21.11 -25.64 -107.58
N ALA A 734 22.35 -25.66 -107.06
CA ALA A 734 23.54 -25.71 -107.90
C ALA A 734 23.75 -27.09 -108.57
N LEU A 735 23.08 -28.16 -108.11
CA LEU A 735 23.34 -29.53 -108.55
C LEU A 735 22.12 -30.33 -109.06
N SER A 736 20.91 -29.74 -109.16
CA SER A 736 19.73 -30.45 -109.67
C SER A 736 18.75 -29.58 -110.47
N GLY A 737 18.64 -29.88 -111.78
CA GLY A 737 17.36 -29.86 -112.50
C GLY A 737 16.85 -28.52 -113.05
N THR A 738 17.00 -28.33 -114.37
CA THR A 738 16.27 -27.40 -115.26
C THR A 738 16.62 -25.91 -115.24
N THR A 739 16.77 -25.23 -114.10
CA THR A 739 17.02 -23.76 -114.12
C THR A 739 18.44 -23.40 -114.57
N GLY A 740 19.46 -24.16 -114.14
CA GLY A 740 20.85 -23.95 -114.58
C GLY A 740 21.09 -24.23 -116.07
N LYS A 741 20.37 -25.22 -116.65
CA LYS A 741 20.46 -25.51 -118.09
C LYS A 741 19.78 -24.45 -118.94
N VAL A 742 18.66 -23.89 -118.49
CA VAL A 742 17.99 -22.76 -119.15
C VAL A 742 18.89 -21.53 -119.06
N MET A 743 19.45 -21.22 -117.89
CA MET A 743 20.32 -20.04 -117.74
C MET A 743 21.61 -20.17 -118.55
N GLN A 744 22.20 -21.36 -118.65
CA GLN A 744 23.38 -21.60 -119.49
C GLN A 744 23.06 -21.59 -120.99
N ALA A 745 21.86 -22.03 -121.40
CA ALA A 745 21.39 -21.87 -122.78
C ALA A 745 21.11 -20.40 -123.13
N THR A 746 20.55 -19.61 -122.20
CA THR A 746 20.34 -18.17 -122.38
C THR A 746 21.68 -17.42 -122.44
N ILE A 747 22.65 -17.78 -121.60
CA ILE A 747 24.00 -17.22 -121.65
C ILE A 747 24.66 -17.58 -122.98
N LYS A 748 24.56 -18.82 -123.44
CA LYS A 748 25.14 -19.23 -124.73
C LYS A 748 24.49 -18.52 -125.93
N ASN A 749 23.17 -18.33 -125.92
CA ASN A 749 22.47 -17.53 -126.93
C ASN A 749 22.90 -16.07 -126.90
N LEU A 750 23.08 -15.48 -125.71
CA LEU A 750 23.58 -14.11 -125.58
C LEU A 750 25.04 -13.99 -126.02
N GLU A 751 25.88 -14.98 -125.75
CA GLU A 751 27.26 -15.04 -126.24
C GLU A 751 27.32 -15.14 -127.77
N GLU A 752 26.47 -15.97 -128.39
CA GLU A 752 26.34 -16.07 -129.85
C GLU A 752 25.79 -14.77 -130.47
N GLU A 753 24.83 -14.09 -129.83
CA GLU A 753 24.31 -12.79 -130.26
C GLU A 753 25.36 -11.68 -130.14
N ILE A 754 26.16 -11.66 -129.06
CA ILE A 754 27.29 -10.73 -128.89
C ILE A 754 28.34 -10.97 -129.98
N LEU A 755 28.63 -12.24 -130.30
CA LEU A 755 29.58 -12.56 -131.36
C LEU A 755 29.07 -12.10 -132.74
N ARG A 756 27.77 -12.27 -133.01
CA ARG A 756 27.10 -11.79 -134.22
C ARG A 756 27.13 -10.26 -134.33
N LEU A 757 26.78 -9.56 -133.24
CA LEU A 757 26.83 -8.11 -133.18
C LEU A 757 28.25 -7.56 -133.32
N ASN A 758 29.26 -8.25 -132.78
CA ASN A 758 30.66 -7.87 -132.99
C ASN A 758 31.11 -8.05 -134.44
N GLN A 759 30.70 -9.14 -135.12
CA GLN A 759 30.97 -9.30 -136.56
C GLN A 759 30.26 -8.23 -137.40
N GLU A 760 29.02 -7.88 -137.04
CA GLU A 760 28.26 -6.82 -137.71
C GLU A 760 28.90 -5.44 -137.47
N LEU A 761 29.41 -5.17 -136.26
CA LEU A 761 30.17 -3.98 -135.94
C LEU A 761 31.49 -3.92 -136.73
N GLU A 762 32.21 -5.03 -136.87
CA GLU A 762 33.45 -5.11 -137.65
C GLU A 762 33.19 -4.84 -139.14
N LEU A 763 32.09 -5.36 -139.70
CA LEU A 763 31.65 -5.03 -141.07
C LEU A 763 31.26 -3.55 -141.21
N VAL A 764 30.63 -2.96 -140.21
CA VAL A 764 30.30 -1.51 -140.19
C VAL A 764 31.57 -0.66 -140.07
N VAL A 765 32.57 -1.08 -139.29
CA VAL A 765 33.88 -0.42 -139.20
C VAL A 765 34.60 -0.49 -140.54
N ILE A 766 34.65 -1.65 -141.21
CA ILE A 766 35.23 -1.79 -142.56
C ILE A 766 34.46 -0.92 -143.58
N SER A 767 33.13 -0.86 -143.48
CA SER A 767 32.31 0.01 -144.31
C SER A 767 32.56 1.49 -144.04
N ASN A 768 32.80 1.87 -142.78
CA ASN A 768 33.15 3.24 -142.39
C ASN A 768 34.56 3.61 -142.82
N GLU A 769 35.56 2.73 -142.70
CA GLU A 769 36.91 2.95 -143.25
C GLU A 769 36.89 3.07 -144.78
N SER A 770 36.01 2.31 -145.45
CA SER A 770 35.76 2.42 -146.90
C SER A 770 35.07 3.74 -147.27
N LEU A 771 34.08 4.18 -146.48
CA LEU A 771 33.40 5.46 -146.67
C LEU A 771 34.30 6.65 -146.32
N GLU A 772 35.16 6.56 -145.30
CA GLU A 772 36.17 7.57 -144.95
C GLU A 772 37.26 7.65 -146.02
N SER A 773 37.71 6.52 -146.58
CA SER A 773 38.62 6.48 -147.73
C SER A 773 37.98 7.09 -148.99
N ARG A 774 36.67 6.91 -149.19
CA ARG A 774 35.90 7.57 -150.26
C ARG A 774 35.61 9.04 -149.98
N LEU A 775 35.46 9.44 -148.72
CA LEU A 775 35.33 10.84 -148.30
C LEU A 775 36.65 11.60 -148.50
N HIS A 776 37.78 10.94 -148.22
CA HIS A 776 39.12 11.47 -148.50
C HIS A 776 39.44 11.53 -150.02
N SER A 777 38.69 10.80 -150.87
CA SER A 777 38.84 10.86 -152.33
C SER A 777 37.80 11.71 -153.06
N MET A 778 36.73 12.21 -152.41
CA MET A 778 35.61 12.92 -153.07
C MET A 778 35.19 14.27 -152.47
N GLY A 779 35.92 14.83 -151.49
CA GLY A 779 35.70 16.21 -151.02
C GLY A 779 37.03 16.94 -150.73
N GLY A 780 37.89 17.21 -151.71
CA GLY A 780 37.58 17.90 -152.97
C GLY A 780 37.42 19.40 -152.68
N SER A 781 38.49 20.19 -152.81
CA SER A 781 38.58 21.16 -153.91
C SER A 781 37.20 21.59 -154.43
N ILE A 782 36.83 22.84 -154.07
CA ILE A 782 35.95 23.74 -154.80
C ILE A 782 34.44 23.64 -154.47
N GLY A 783 34.01 24.43 -153.48
CA GLY A 783 33.19 25.61 -153.81
C GLY A 783 34.15 26.75 -154.19
N GLN A 784 33.93 27.57 -155.21
CA GLN A 784 32.74 28.31 -155.67
C GLN A 784 32.95 28.75 -157.15
N PRO A 785 32.01 29.43 -157.82
CA PRO A 785 30.55 29.36 -157.77
C PRO A 785 29.91 29.39 -159.19
N GLN A 786 28.58 29.32 -159.22
CA GLN A 786 27.59 29.82 -160.22
C GLN A 786 26.53 28.72 -160.42
N SER A 787 25.25 28.93 -160.68
CA SER A 787 24.33 30.08 -160.69
C SER A 787 22.97 29.46 -161.05
N GLN A 788 21.88 30.08 -160.57
CA GLN A 788 20.51 29.98 -161.11
C GLN A 788 19.67 28.71 -160.84
N GLY A 789 18.59 28.92 -160.08
CA GLY A 789 17.26 28.96 -160.70
C GLY A 789 16.29 27.81 -160.39
N GLN A 790 15.28 28.14 -159.57
CA GLN A 790 13.85 27.71 -159.63
C GLN A 790 13.53 26.19 -159.62
N ALA A 791 12.45 25.66 -159.06
CA ALA A 791 11.34 26.04 -158.20
C ALA A 791 10.52 24.74 -157.99
N GLN A 792 9.50 24.79 -157.11
CA GLN A 792 8.34 23.88 -157.07
C GLN A 792 8.57 22.46 -156.52
N THR A 793 7.67 21.77 -155.81
CA THR A 793 6.30 21.96 -155.27
C THR A 793 5.94 20.66 -154.51
N THR A 794 4.91 20.71 -153.64
CA THR A 794 3.97 19.60 -153.29
C THR A 794 4.54 18.36 -152.57
N SER A 795 3.89 17.65 -151.64
CA SER A 795 2.56 17.67 -151.00
C SER A 795 2.54 16.55 -149.93
N LEU A 796 1.81 16.79 -148.84
CA LEU A 796 1.18 15.82 -147.90
C LEU A 796 0.36 14.70 -148.63
N PRO A 797 -0.28 13.66 -148.00
CA PRO A 797 -0.21 13.05 -146.64
C PRO A 797 -0.56 11.50 -146.55
N VAL A 798 -0.89 11.03 -145.32
CA VAL A 798 -2.00 10.08 -144.94
C VAL A 798 -1.71 8.58 -144.65
N ASN A 799 -1.91 8.23 -143.36
CA ASN A 799 -2.55 7.03 -142.73
C ASN A 799 -1.89 5.62 -142.85
N LEU A 800 -2.06 4.64 -141.93
CA LEU A 800 -3.09 4.34 -140.92
C LEU A 800 -2.62 3.18 -139.98
N THR A 801 -3.19 3.11 -138.76
CA THR A 801 -3.56 1.91 -137.95
C THR A 801 -2.56 0.99 -137.22
N ALA A 802 -2.91 0.77 -135.94
CA ALA A 802 -2.91 -0.47 -135.14
C ALA A 802 -2.03 -0.43 -133.86
N ASN A 803 -2.65 -0.80 -132.73
CA ASN A 803 -2.07 -1.10 -131.40
C ASN A 803 -1.99 0.00 -130.33
N PHE A 804 -3.13 0.66 -130.05
CA PHE A 804 -3.44 1.11 -128.68
C PHE A 804 -4.70 0.38 -128.19
N HIS A 805 -4.49 -0.75 -127.50
CA HIS A 805 -5.51 -1.55 -126.81
C HIS A 805 -4.94 -2.20 -125.53
N GLY A 806 -4.07 -1.51 -124.79
CA GLY A 806 -3.47 -2.05 -123.56
C GLY A 806 -3.27 -1.03 -122.44
N ARG A 807 -4.00 0.09 -122.47
CA ARG A 807 -3.76 1.24 -121.57
C ARG A 807 -4.91 1.53 -120.60
N GLU A 808 -5.76 0.55 -120.30
CA GLU A 808 -6.84 0.71 -119.31
C GLU A 808 -7.10 -0.50 -118.39
N ASP A 809 -6.40 -1.65 -118.54
CA ASP A 809 -6.68 -2.87 -117.75
C ASP A 809 -5.52 -3.43 -116.90
N HIS A 810 -4.43 -2.70 -116.70
CA HIS A 810 -3.30 -3.16 -115.85
C HIS A 810 -3.23 -2.51 -114.44
N LEU A 811 -4.28 -1.81 -114.01
CA LEU A 811 -4.34 -1.22 -112.66
C LEU A 811 -5.05 -2.09 -111.61
N SER A 812 -5.30 -3.38 -111.86
CA SER A 812 -6.02 -4.25 -110.91
C SER A 812 -5.33 -5.57 -110.54
N SER A 813 -4.10 -5.87 -110.99
CA SER A 813 -3.51 -7.19 -110.69
C SER A 813 -1.97 -7.27 -110.76
N ASP A 814 -1.26 -6.26 -110.24
CA ASP A 814 0.18 -6.41 -110.03
C ASP A 814 0.50 -6.67 -108.56
N ALA A 815 1.14 -7.81 -108.28
CA ALA A 815 1.62 -8.20 -106.94
C ALA A 815 2.52 -7.12 -106.28
N SER A 816 3.09 -6.21 -107.09
CA SER A 816 3.83 -5.03 -106.68
C SER A 816 2.96 -3.99 -105.94
N SER A 817 1.74 -3.70 -106.40
CA SER A 817 0.89 -2.66 -105.79
C SER A 817 0.23 -3.14 -104.49
N VAL A 818 -0.11 -4.43 -104.41
CA VAL A 818 -0.62 -5.07 -103.19
C VAL A 818 0.48 -5.16 -102.11
N SER A 819 1.73 -5.47 -102.50
CA SER A 819 2.86 -5.48 -101.57
C SER A 819 3.16 -4.07 -101.01
N ALA A 820 3.10 -3.04 -101.85
CA ALA A 820 3.24 -1.65 -101.41
C ALA A 820 2.09 -1.20 -100.48
N ALA A 821 0.85 -1.60 -100.78
CA ALA A 821 -0.31 -1.30 -99.94
C ALA A 821 -0.26 -2.02 -98.58
N ILE A 822 0.19 -3.29 -98.54
CA ILE A 822 0.38 -4.04 -97.29
C ILE A 822 1.51 -3.42 -96.45
N LYS A 823 2.65 -3.03 -97.07
CA LYS A 823 3.73 -2.34 -96.37
C LYS A 823 3.28 -0.99 -95.80
N MET A 824 2.50 -0.21 -96.53
CA MET A 824 1.95 1.05 -96.01
C MET A 824 0.96 0.84 -94.86
N ARG A 825 0.17 -0.25 -94.90
CA ARG A 825 -0.72 -0.61 -93.78
C ARG A 825 0.07 -1.05 -92.55
N GLN A 826 1.11 -1.88 -92.71
CA GLN A 826 1.99 -2.29 -91.62
C GLN A 826 2.72 -1.10 -90.98
N LEU A 827 3.27 -0.19 -91.79
CA LEU A 827 3.89 1.04 -91.29
C LEU A 827 2.87 1.95 -90.58
N SER A 828 1.63 2.00 -91.03
CA SER A 828 0.57 2.77 -90.35
C SER A 828 0.19 2.17 -89.00
N GLU A 829 0.13 0.83 -88.89
CA GLU A 829 -0.11 0.13 -87.63
C GLU A 829 1.07 0.31 -86.65
N GLU A 830 2.30 0.29 -87.15
CA GLU A 830 3.50 0.51 -86.35
C GLU A 830 3.57 1.96 -85.83
N VAL A 831 3.21 2.94 -86.65
CA VAL A 831 3.10 4.35 -86.24
C VAL A 831 2.01 4.56 -85.19
N LEU A 832 0.86 3.87 -85.30
CA LEU A 832 -0.19 3.90 -84.28
C LEU A 832 0.27 3.27 -82.96
N SER A 833 0.93 2.11 -83.01
CA SER A 833 1.50 1.44 -81.84
C SER A 833 2.56 2.31 -81.14
N LEU A 834 3.43 2.97 -81.91
CA LEU A 834 4.43 3.91 -81.40
C LEU A 834 3.79 5.13 -80.76
N LYS A 835 2.70 5.65 -81.34
CA LYS A 835 1.95 6.78 -80.77
C LYS A 835 1.33 6.40 -79.42
N ASP A 836 0.78 5.20 -79.30
CA ASP A 836 0.20 4.72 -78.04
C ASP A 836 1.27 4.52 -76.97
N THR A 837 2.45 3.99 -77.34
CA THR A 837 3.58 3.86 -76.40
C THR A 837 4.12 5.21 -75.96
N ILE A 838 4.27 6.19 -76.86
CA ILE A 838 4.68 7.55 -76.50
C ILE A 838 3.65 8.20 -75.56
N THR A 839 2.36 7.98 -75.81
CA THR A 839 1.29 8.54 -74.95
C THR A 839 1.35 7.94 -73.55
N ASN A 840 1.52 6.62 -73.43
CA ASN A 840 1.66 5.92 -72.15
C ASN A 840 2.95 6.32 -71.39
N LEU A 841 4.06 6.50 -72.09
CA LEU A 841 5.30 6.99 -71.48
C LEU A 841 5.13 8.43 -70.98
N THR A 842 4.44 9.28 -71.74
CA THR A 842 4.16 10.67 -71.36
C THR A 842 3.27 10.75 -70.10
N THR A 843 2.24 9.91 -69.99
CA THR A 843 1.41 9.85 -68.78
C THR A 843 2.17 9.32 -67.58
N THR A 844 3.04 8.33 -67.78
CA THR A 844 3.89 7.78 -66.72
C THR A 844 4.90 8.81 -66.22
N LEU A 845 5.47 9.62 -67.13
CA LEU A 845 6.39 10.70 -66.79
C LEU A 845 5.68 11.75 -65.92
N LYS A 846 4.48 12.20 -66.32
CA LYS A 846 3.69 13.15 -65.53
C LYS A 846 3.34 12.63 -64.13
N GLN A 847 3.04 11.34 -63.99
CA GLN A 847 2.81 10.73 -62.68
C GLN A 847 4.08 10.70 -61.82
N LYS A 848 5.25 10.45 -62.43
CA LYS A 848 6.52 10.51 -61.73
C LYS A 848 6.87 11.94 -61.30
N ASP A 849 6.64 12.93 -62.15
CA ASP A 849 6.87 14.34 -61.82
C ASP A 849 5.99 14.80 -60.65
N ALA A 850 4.70 14.46 -60.65
CA ALA A 850 3.79 14.77 -59.54
C ALA A 850 4.25 14.11 -58.22
N ARG A 851 4.74 12.86 -58.28
CA ARG A 851 5.27 12.15 -57.11
C ARG A 851 6.59 12.75 -56.62
N LEU A 852 7.40 13.31 -57.51
CA LEU A 852 8.65 14.00 -57.17
C LEU A 852 8.36 15.32 -56.45
N GLU A 853 7.32 16.04 -56.88
CA GLU A 853 6.85 17.28 -56.23
C GLU A 853 6.27 17.02 -54.84
N GLU A 854 5.51 15.92 -54.67
CA GLU A 854 5.02 15.45 -53.36
C GLU A 854 6.17 15.12 -52.40
N VAL A 855 7.15 14.33 -52.85
CA VAL A 855 8.34 14.00 -52.05
C VAL A 855 9.17 15.24 -51.72
N SER A 856 9.27 16.20 -52.65
CA SER A 856 9.97 17.47 -52.39
C SER A 856 9.28 18.30 -51.30
N SER A 857 7.94 18.32 -51.30
CA SER A 857 7.15 18.98 -50.24
C SER A 857 7.32 18.28 -48.89
N GLU A 858 7.28 16.95 -48.84
CA GLU A 858 7.52 16.17 -47.60
C GLU A 858 8.93 16.41 -47.04
N LEU A 859 9.94 16.44 -47.92
CA LEU A 859 11.32 16.73 -47.53
C LEU A 859 11.45 18.13 -46.93
N SER A 860 10.78 19.13 -47.51
CA SER A 860 10.77 20.50 -46.96
C SER A 860 10.16 20.56 -45.57
N VAL A 861 9.07 19.82 -45.31
CA VAL A 861 8.46 19.75 -43.97
C VAL A 861 9.42 19.09 -42.98
N LYS A 862 10.09 18.00 -43.38
CA LYS A 862 11.07 17.30 -42.55
C LYS A 862 12.29 18.17 -42.21
N TYR A 863 12.74 19.02 -43.13
CA TYR A 863 13.80 19.99 -42.85
C TYR A 863 13.40 21.01 -41.76
N VAL A 864 12.16 21.51 -41.79
CA VAL A 864 11.66 22.43 -40.76
C VAL A 864 11.53 21.73 -39.40
N GLU A 865 11.06 20.48 -39.36
CA GLU A 865 11.01 19.68 -38.12
C GLU A 865 12.41 19.45 -37.52
N LEU A 866 13.41 19.14 -38.36
CA LEU A 866 14.79 18.96 -37.91
C LEU A 866 15.38 20.25 -37.33
N ASP A 867 15.11 21.41 -37.94
CA ASP A 867 15.62 22.68 -37.46
C ASP A 867 15.00 23.07 -36.10
N ASN A 868 13.69 22.80 -35.92
CA ASN A 868 13.02 22.95 -34.64
C ASN A 868 13.60 22.05 -33.55
N MET A 869 13.86 20.77 -33.87
CA MET A 869 14.49 19.82 -32.95
C MET A 869 15.90 20.26 -32.57
N ARG A 870 16.68 20.77 -33.52
CA ARG A 870 18.02 21.31 -33.28
C ARG A 870 17.99 22.51 -32.34
N GLY A 871 17.01 23.40 -32.52
CA GLY A 871 16.76 24.52 -31.60
C GLY A 871 16.40 24.07 -30.19
N LEU A 872 15.55 23.04 -30.05
CA LEU A 872 15.16 22.47 -28.76
C LEU A 872 16.35 21.84 -28.03
N VAL A 873 17.17 21.06 -28.74
CA VAL A 873 18.39 20.43 -28.19
C VAL A 873 19.38 21.50 -27.71
N LYS A 874 19.58 22.57 -28.49
CA LYS A 874 20.45 23.68 -28.08
C LYS A 874 19.97 24.31 -26.78
N LYS A 875 18.67 24.58 -26.65
CA LYS A 875 18.07 25.15 -25.43
C LYS A 875 18.19 24.20 -24.23
N LYS A 876 18.00 22.90 -24.43
CA LYS A 876 18.16 21.88 -23.38
C LYS A 876 19.60 21.73 -22.92
N ASN A 877 20.57 21.78 -23.84
CA ASN A 877 22.00 21.79 -23.49
C ASN A 877 22.38 23.05 -22.71
N GLU A 878 21.82 24.20 -23.05
CA GLU A 878 22.08 25.44 -22.32
C GLU A 878 21.48 25.40 -20.90
N GLN A 879 20.30 24.81 -20.73
CA GLN A 879 19.70 24.53 -19.41
C GLN A 879 20.55 23.53 -18.59
N LEU A 880 21.08 22.48 -19.22
CA LEU A 880 21.97 21.52 -18.56
C LEU A 880 23.26 22.20 -18.10
N MET A 881 23.88 23.04 -18.94
CA MET A 881 25.07 23.81 -18.55
C MET A 881 24.81 24.80 -17.42
N GLN A 882 23.60 25.34 -17.31
CA GLN A 882 23.20 26.19 -16.18
C GLN A 882 23.00 25.40 -14.89
N LEU A 883 22.49 24.17 -14.96
CA LEU A 883 22.35 23.27 -13.79
C LEU A 883 23.69 22.70 -13.30
N MET A 884 24.69 22.62 -14.19
CA MET A 884 26.05 22.16 -13.86
C MET A 884 26.95 23.26 -13.28
N LYS A 885 26.56 24.53 -13.36
CA LYS A 885 27.23 25.66 -12.71
C LYS A 885 26.60 25.93 -11.35
#